data_AF-A0A9Q8YZA4-F1
#
_entry.id   AF-A0A9Q8YZA4-F1
#
_cell.length_a   1.000
_cell.length_b   1.000
_cell.length_c   1.000
_cell.angle_alpha   90.00
_cell.angle_beta   90.00
_cell.angle_gamma   90.00
#
_symmetry.space_group_name_H-M   'P 1'
#
loop_
_entity.id
_entity.type
_entity.pdbx_description
1 polymer ?
#
loop_
_entity_poly.entity_id
_entity_poly.type
_entity_poly.pdbx_seq_one_letter_code
_entity_poly.pdbx_strand_id
1 'polypeptide(L)'
;MRPSNFPLYAWGLWSVAFTQASASNLKIRQALDGLTITNVEDVHGNLHLPDTSGDFKVTWTSSHPSIISADGIVKRQDAQTTVDLTATIDRDGVISNRTFNANVRRAVALEPFQGYAFAYFTGNSIAGEKIYMAASQGNNALKWTELNGGQPVLASTQGTKGLRDPFVIRSNEGDKFFLLATDLSIGSGTSWGDAVKFGSLYLEIWESNDLKTWSKQRHVKVSPSNAGNTWAPEAYYDSSIGSYVVFWASSLYDASDVNRTGPTYHRMLYVTTRDFVTFSEPKVWQDAGMSRIDTTVIKEGSTYYRFTKDEGGTGTNCADIIQESSTSFLAPVSGWTRVAACIGKNAGTSAVEGPTVFKANDGDVNGKKFYLFVDEYTNRGYIPLETTDIAKPSWKVSASYSLPRSPRHGTVIPVTAAELAGLRSGLSSREATVAARGSSRLSTRSSPVLPGLYADPNIVVFGKEYYIYATTDGFAGWGGNVFYTWKSPDLVSWARSEKPFLTLNGTSGNVPWATGNAWAPTIIERGGKYYFYFSGQNAKYNRKTIGVAVANSPEGPFTAQPEAMILNNESLKTGQAIDPAVFRDPTTGKYYIFWGNGTPALYAELADDMVSLKNGTIRSISGLTDFREGIFVNYRKGLFHLTYSIDDTGSENYRVGYATSTSVDGPWTYRGVILQKNTTLGILATGHSSIINVPGTDDWYIAYHRFHIPDGDGTHRETTIDRVYFDASGFIKPVVPTLTSVQPQRVP
;
A
#
# COMPACT_ATOMS: atom_id res chain seq x y z
N MET A 1 -71.24 -27.12 -72.36
CA MET A 1 -70.19 -27.83 -73.13
C MET A 1 -68.92 -27.91 -72.26
N ARG A 2 -68.05 -28.90 -72.48
CA ARG A 2 -66.63 -28.95 -72.01
C ARG A 2 -65.71 -28.61 -73.22
N PRO A 3 -64.38 -28.46 -73.08
CA PRO A 3 -63.52 -28.44 -71.88
C PRO A 3 -63.13 -26.97 -71.55
N SER A 4 -61.95 -26.46 -71.14
CA SER A 4 -60.56 -26.98 -70.98
C SER A 4 -59.77 -26.17 -69.92
N ASN A 5 -58.66 -26.72 -69.44
CA ASN A 5 -57.59 -26.03 -68.70
C ASN A 5 -56.25 -26.16 -69.45
N PHE A 6 -55.31 -25.24 -69.22
CA PHE A 6 -53.85 -25.45 -69.21
C PHE A 6 -53.17 -24.30 -68.42
N PRO A 7 -51.89 -24.37 -67.99
CA PRO A 7 -51.60 -24.09 -66.58
C PRO A 7 -50.67 -22.90 -66.33
N LEU A 8 -50.87 -22.23 -65.18
CA LEU A 8 -49.89 -21.31 -64.60
C LEU A 8 -48.73 -22.10 -63.97
N TYR A 9 -47.51 -21.87 -64.46
CA TYR A 9 -46.30 -22.51 -63.96
C TYR A 9 -45.84 -21.94 -62.60
N ALA A 10 -45.23 -22.79 -61.78
CA ALA A 10 -44.81 -22.43 -60.42
C ALA A 10 -43.60 -21.48 -60.40
N TRP A 11 -43.82 -20.24 -59.97
CA TRP A 11 -42.77 -19.22 -59.73
C TRP A 11 -42.74 -18.68 -58.27
N GLY A 12 -43.52 -19.28 -57.36
CA GLY A 12 -43.70 -18.77 -55.99
C GLY A 12 -42.84 -19.39 -54.88
N LEU A 13 -42.17 -20.53 -55.12
CA LEU A 13 -41.52 -21.32 -54.05
C LEU A 13 -39.99 -21.18 -53.98
N TRP A 14 -39.32 -20.86 -55.09
CA TRP A 14 -37.85 -20.83 -55.15
C TRP A 14 -37.25 -19.59 -54.46
N SER A 15 -37.90 -18.43 -54.56
CA SER A 15 -37.44 -17.17 -53.97
C SER A 15 -37.46 -17.17 -52.44
N VAL A 16 -38.46 -17.81 -51.82
CA VAL A 16 -38.59 -17.92 -50.35
C VAL A 16 -37.54 -18.88 -49.77
N ALA A 17 -37.29 -20.02 -50.43
CA ALA A 17 -36.28 -20.98 -49.99
C ALA A 17 -34.84 -20.39 -50.07
N PHE A 18 -34.50 -19.72 -51.18
CA PHE A 18 -33.19 -19.09 -51.34
C PHE A 18 -32.95 -17.96 -50.33
N THR A 19 -33.97 -17.14 -50.04
CA THR A 19 -33.83 -16.06 -49.04
C THR A 19 -33.66 -16.61 -47.62
N GLN A 20 -34.42 -17.62 -47.19
CA GLN A 20 -34.18 -18.28 -45.91
C GLN A 20 -32.80 -18.93 -45.81
N ALA A 21 -32.34 -19.63 -46.86
CA ALA A 21 -31.01 -20.26 -46.88
C ALA A 21 -29.87 -19.22 -46.82
N SER A 22 -30.04 -18.04 -47.43
CA SER A 22 -29.07 -16.95 -47.33
C SER A 22 -29.00 -16.37 -45.90
N ALA A 23 -30.14 -16.26 -45.22
CA ALA A 23 -30.23 -15.73 -43.85
C ALA A 23 -29.72 -16.73 -42.79
N SER A 24 -29.96 -18.03 -42.95
CA SER A 24 -29.39 -19.05 -42.06
C SER A 24 -27.87 -19.13 -42.18
N ASN A 25 -27.33 -19.10 -43.40
CA ASN A 25 -25.88 -19.09 -43.63
C ASN A 25 -25.22 -17.81 -43.09
N LEU A 26 -25.89 -16.65 -43.16
CA LEU A 26 -25.41 -15.42 -42.52
C LEU A 26 -25.36 -15.57 -40.98
N LYS A 27 -26.40 -16.14 -40.36
CA LYS A 27 -26.42 -16.42 -38.91
C LYS A 27 -25.32 -17.41 -38.49
N ILE A 28 -25.08 -18.48 -39.25
CA ILE A 28 -24.00 -19.45 -38.97
C ILE A 28 -22.64 -18.75 -39.03
N ARG A 29 -22.40 -17.93 -40.06
CA ARG A 29 -21.16 -17.15 -40.16
C ARG A 29 -21.01 -16.16 -39.00
N GLN A 30 -22.05 -15.44 -38.64
CA GLN A 30 -22.04 -14.54 -37.46
C GLN A 30 -21.77 -15.28 -36.15
N ALA A 31 -22.31 -16.50 -35.98
CA ALA A 31 -22.04 -17.34 -34.81
C ALA A 31 -20.58 -17.83 -34.77
N LEU A 32 -19.99 -18.19 -35.90
CA LEU A 32 -18.57 -18.54 -36.01
C LEU A 32 -17.66 -17.33 -35.81
N ASP A 33 -17.95 -16.19 -36.44
CA ASP A 33 -17.19 -14.95 -36.33
C ASP A 33 -17.27 -14.35 -34.90
N GLY A 34 -18.37 -14.61 -34.18
CA GLY A 34 -18.56 -14.25 -32.78
C GLY A 34 -17.83 -15.14 -31.77
N LEU A 35 -17.32 -16.33 -32.16
CA LEU A 35 -16.57 -17.18 -31.24
C LEU A 35 -15.23 -16.53 -30.81
N THR A 36 -14.90 -16.70 -29.53
CA THR A 36 -13.63 -16.29 -28.93
C THR A 36 -13.11 -17.38 -28.02
N ILE A 37 -11.79 -17.57 -27.96
CA ILE A 37 -11.11 -18.45 -27.02
C ILE A 37 -10.15 -17.58 -26.19
N THR A 38 -10.29 -17.59 -24.87
CA THR A 38 -9.39 -16.87 -23.95
C THR A 38 -7.94 -17.37 -24.11
N ASN A 39 -6.97 -16.44 -24.12
CA ASN A 39 -5.53 -16.74 -24.15
C ASN A 39 -5.06 -17.64 -25.32
N VAL A 40 -5.80 -17.73 -26.44
CA VAL A 40 -5.45 -18.64 -27.55
C VAL A 40 -4.10 -18.33 -28.21
N GLU A 41 -3.67 -17.07 -28.21
CA GLU A 41 -2.34 -16.66 -28.72
C GLU A 41 -1.21 -16.82 -27.67
N ASP A 42 -1.55 -17.26 -26.45
CA ASP A 42 -0.65 -17.33 -25.28
C ASP A 42 -1.06 -18.48 -24.34
N VAL A 43 -1.10 -19.72 -24.86
CA VAL A 43 -1.70 -20.85 -24.15
C VAL A 43 -0.74 -21.42 -23.10
N HIS A 44 -1.00 -21.09 -21.84
CA HIS A 44 -0.28 -21.57 -20.65
C HIS A 44 -0.94 -22.75 -19.93
N GLY A 45 -2.20 -23.07 -20.20
CA GLY A 45 -2.98 -24.11 -19.52
C GLY A 45 -4.25 -24.48 -20.30
N ASN A 46 -5.17 -25.24 -19.70
CA ASN A 46 -6.38 -25.71 -20.38
C ASN A 46 -7.24 -24.55 -20.91
N LEU A 47 -7.81 -24.74 -22.10
CA LEU A 47 -8.67 -23.76 -22.76
C LEU A 47 -10.15 -24.01 -22.45
N HIS A 48 -10.94 -22.93 -22.36
CA HIS A 48 -12.39 -23.04 -22.50
C HIS A 48 -12.74 -22.98 -23.99
N LEU A 49 -13.39 -24.03 -24.51
CA LEU A 49 -13.87 -24.11 -25.89
C LEU A 49 -15.41 -24.14 -25.85
N PRO A 50 -16.12 -23.08 -26.29
CA PRO A 50 -17.57 -23.04 -26.25
C PRO A 50 -18.23 -24.16 -27.05
N ASP A 51 -19.14 -24.92 -26.45
CA ASP A 51 -19.92 -25.97 -27.12
C ASP A 51 -21.13 -25.41 -27.92
N THR A 52 -21.32 -24.10 -27.85
CA THR A 52 -22.46 -23.35 -28.38
C THR A 52 -22.04 -21.95 -28.83
N SER A 53 -22.75 -21.39 -29.80
CA SER A 53 -22.65 -19.97 -30.20
C SER A 53 -24.01 -19.52 -30.76
N GLY A 54 -24.70 -18.64 -30.04
CA GLY A 54 -26.10 -18.33 -30.31
C GLY A 54 -26.98 -19.60 -30.25
N ASP A 55 -27.88 -19.76 -31.22
CA ASP A 55 -28.77 -20.92 -31.33
C ASP A 55 -28.06 -22.21 -31.80
N PHE A 56 -26.75 -22.18 -32.06
CA PHE A 56 -26.01 -23.26 -32.73
C PHE A 56 -25.12 -24.04 -31.78
N LYS A 57 -25.11 -25.37 -31.92
CA LYS A 57 -24.08 -26.23 -31.32
C LYS A 57 -22.77 -26.11 -32.11
N VAL A 58 -21.66 -26.01 -31.38
CA VAL A 58 -20.30 -26.00 -31.91
C VAL A 58 -19.62 -27.31 -31.53
N THR A 59 -18.91 -27.93 -32.47
CA THR A 59 -17.97 -29.03 -32.20
C THR A 59 -16.55 -28.58 -32.51
N TRP A 60 -15.57 -29.18 -31.83
CA TRP A 60 -14.17 -28.77 -31.94
C TRP A 60 -13.30 -29.92 -32.43
N THR A 61 -12.31 -29.58 -33.25
CA THR A 61 -11.26 -30.48 -33.72
C THR A 61 -9.90 -29.82 -33.55
N SER A 62 -8.86 -30.62 -33.37
CA SER A 62 -7.49 -30.18 -33.15
C SER A 62 -6.57 -30.82 -34.17
N SER A 63 -5.68 -30.04 -34.76
CA SER A 63 -4.58 -30.53 -35.61
C SER A 63 -3.61 -31.44 -34.84
N HIS A 64 -3.49 -31.25 -33.52
CA HIS A 64 -2.60 -32.01 -32.64
C HIS A 64 -3.36 -32.44 -31.36
N PRO A 65 -4.24 -33.45 -31.42
CA PRO A 65 -5.06 -33.89 -30.28
C PRO A 65 -4.29 -34.34 -29.03
N SER A 66 -2.99 -34.63 -29.17
CA SER A 66 -2.06 -34.97 -28.08
C SER A 66 -1.43 -33.75 -27.37
N ILE A 67 -1.60 -32.55 -27.92
CA ILE A 67 -1.11 -31.27 -27.39
C ILE A 67 -2.28 -30.40 -26.92
N ILE A 68 -3.37 -30.33 -27.70
CA ILE A 68 -4.65 -29.79 -27.25
C ILE A 68 -5.76 -30.76 -27.69
N SER A 69 -6.53 -31.30 -26.74
CA SER A 69 -7.65 -32.20 -27.03
C SER A 69 -8.86 -31.44 -27.61
N ALA A 70 -9.83 -32.17 -28.16
CA ALA A 70 -11.07 -31.59 -28.68
C ALA A 70 -11.94 -30.92 -27.59
N ASP A 71 -11.77 -31.29 -26.32
CA ASP A 71 -12.41 -30.65 -25.17
C ASP A 71 -11.51 -29.60 -24.48
N GLY A 72 -10.37 -29.24 -25.07
CA GLY A 72 -9.53 -28.11 -24.64
C GLY A 72 -8.52 -28.41 -23.51
N ILE A 73 -8.27 -29.67 -23.17
CA ILE A 73 -7.16 -30.04 -22.26
C ILE A 73 -5.83 -29.85 -22.98
N VAL A 74 -4.88 -29.16 -22.34
CA VAL A 74 -3.60 -28.77 -22.93
C VAL A 74 -2.46 -29.54 -22.28
N LYS A 75 -1.60 -30.13 -23.11
CA LYS A 75 -0.34 -30.74 -22.71
C LYS A 75 0.82 -29.97 -23.35
N ARG A 76 1.47 -29.12 -22.56
CA ARG A 76 2.65 -28.34 -22.97
C ARG A 76 3.83 -29.28 -23.29
N GLN A 77 4.64 -28.89 -24.28
CA GLN A 77 5.82 -29.64 -24.76
C GLN A 77 7.11 -28.87 -24.42
N ASP A 78 8.30 -29.43 -24.64
CA ASP A 78 9.56 -28.71 -24.33
C ASP A 78 9.84 -27.52 -25.28
N ALA A 79 9.16 -27.49 -26.43
CA ALA A 79 9.13 -26.38 -27.37
C ALA A 79 7.78 -25.65 -27.34
N GLN A 80 7.75 -24.41 -27.84
CA GLN A 80 6.50 -23.72 -28.17
C GLN A 80 5.93 -24.30 -29.47
N THR A 81 4.64 -24.61 -29.48
CA THR A 81 3.97 -25.28 -30.61
C THR A 81 2.66 -24.60 -30.95
N THR A 82 2.45 -24.25 -32.23
CA THR A 82 1.15 -23.80 -32.73
C THR A 82 0.28 -25.00 -33.07
N VAL A 83 -0.98 -24.97 -32.63
CA VAL A 83 -1.99 -26.00 -32.85
C VAL A 83 -3.24 -25.34 -33.41
N ASP A 84 -3.60 -25.65 -34.66
CA ASP A 84 -4.89 -25.24 -35.19
C ASP A 84 -6.03 -25.95 -34.46
N LEU A 85 -6.94 -25.16 -33.88
CA LEU A 85 -8.22 -25.57 -33.31
C LEU A 85 -9.34 -25.11 -34.24
N THR A 86 -10.13 -26.04 -34.77
CA THR A 86 -11.23 -25.72 -35.69
C THR A 86 -12.58 -25.95 -35.01
N ALA A 87 -13.31 -24.85 -34.82
CA ALA A 87 -14.73 -24.84 -34.51
C ALA A 87 -15.54 -25.20 -35.75
N THR A 88 -16.56 -26.03 -35.56
CA THR A 88 -17.45 -26.51 -36.61
C THR A 88 -18.89 -26.35 -36.17
N ILE A 89 -19.72 -25.76 -37.03
CA ILE A 89 -21.19 -25.81 -36.94
C ILE A 89 -21.67 -26.64 -38.12
N ASP A 90 -22.37 -27.74 -37.83
CA ASP A 90 -23.18 -28.47 -38.80
C ASP A 90 -24.64 -28.06 -38.63
N ARG A 91 -25.27 -27.63 -39.73
CA ARG A 91 -26.71 -27.43 -39.80
C ARG A 91 -27.26 -28.20 -40.99
N ASP A 92 -28.09 -29.20 -40.70
CA ASP A 92 -28.83 -29.97 -41.72
C ASP A 92 -27.92 -30.60 -42.80
N GLY A 93 -26.65 -30.90 -42.46
CA GLY A 93 -25.62 -31.41 -43.36
C GLY A 93 -24.72 -30.33 -43.99
N VAL A 94 -24.99 -29.05 -43.73
CA VAL A 94 -24.17 -27.92 -44.16
C VAL A 94 -23.13 -27.59 -43.09
N ILE A 95 -21.91 -28.03 -43.32
CA ILE A 95 -20.75 -27.81 -42.45
C ILE A 95 -20.16 -26.42 -42.70
N SER A 96 -19.94 -25.65 -41.63
CA SER A 96 -19.23 -24.35 -41.65
C SER A 96 -18.23 -24.28 -40.50
N ASN A 97 -17.01 -23.82 -40.81
CA ASN A 97 -15.87 -23.91 -39.89
C ASN A 97 -15.20 -22.55 -39.64
N ARG A 98 -14.55 -22.42 -38.47
CA ARG A 98 -13.57 -21.36 -38.17
C ARG A 98 -12.38 -21.94 -37.42
N THR A 99 -11.17 -21.64 -37.88
CA THR A 99 -9.92 -22.09 -37.26
C THR A 99 -9.28 -20.98 -36.43
N PHE A 100 -8.73 -21.37 -35.28
CA PHE A 100 -7.98 -20.53 -34.35
C PHE A 100 -6.57 -21.12 -34.20
N ASN A 101 -5.53 -20.29 -34.30
CA ASN A 101 -4.13 -20.71 -34.15
C ASN A 101 -3.74 -20.69 -32.67
N ALA A 102 -3.83 -21.82 -31.97
CA ALA A 102 -3.53 -21.91 -30.55
C ALA A 102 -2.02 -22.04 -30.30
N ASN A 103 -1.41 -21.02 -29.69
CA ASN A 103 0.04 -20.94 -29.48
C ASN A 103 0.43 -21.49 -28.09
N VAL A 104 0.74 -22.79 -28.03
CA VAL A 104 1.07 -23.50 -26.78
C VAL A 104 2.48 -23.18 -26.34
N ARG A 105 2.63 -22.53 -25.19
CA ARG A 105 3.93 -22.20 -24.62
C ARG A 105 4.63 -23.45 -24.10
N ARG A 106 5.96 -23.50 -24.24
CA ARG A 106 6.78 -24.60 -23.71
C ARG A 106 6.48 -24.87 -22.23
N ALA A 107 6.60 -26.12 -21.80
CA ALA A 107 6.46 -26.49 -20.39
C ALA A 107 7.51 -25.78 -19.52
N VAL A 108 7.21 -25.62 -18.23
CA VAL A 108 8.12 -25.06 -17.23
C VAL A 108 8.35 -26.11 -16.15
N ALA A 109 9.62 -26.41 -15.86
CA ALA A 109 9.98 -27.17 -14.68
C ALA A 109 9.93 -26.23 -13.47
N LEU A 110 9.17 -26.59 -12.44
CA LEU A 110 9.04 -25.79 -11.23
C LEU A 110 10.17 -26.15 -10.26
N GLU A 111 11.06 -25.19 -10.01
CA GLU A 111 12.18 -25.35 -9.07
C GLU A 111 11.70 -25.59 -7.62
N PRO A 112 12.54 -26.19 -6.75
CA PRO A 112 12.21 -26.37 -5.34
C PRO A 112 11.83 -25.06 -4.64
N PHE A 113 10.74 -25.11 -3.86
CA PHE A 113 10.31 -23.99 -3.03
C PHE A 113 11.32 -23.73 -1.91
N GLN A 114 11.70 -22.47 -1.72
CA GLN A 114 12.67 -22.03 -0.69
C GLN A 114 12.15 -20.87 0.15
N GLY A 115 10.84 -20.62 0.09
CA GLY A 115 10.13 -19.65 0.89
C GLY A 115 8.67 -19.57 0.51
N TYR A 116 8.03 -18.47 0.93
CA TYR A 116 6.61 -18.25 0.78
C TYR A 116 6.31 -16.78 0.48
N ALA A 117 5.19 -16.53 -0.19
CA ALA A 117 4.55 -15.22 -0.29
C ALA A 117 3.22 -15.25 0.47
N PHE A 118 2.83 -14.13 1.07
CA PHE A 118 1.60 -13.97 1.85
C PHE A 118 0.86 -12.71 1.41
N ALA A 119 -0.33 -12.87 0.85
CA ALA A 119 -1.26 -11.78 0.54
C ALA A 119 -2.22 -11.57 1.71
N TYR A 120 -2.52 -10.32 2.07
CA TYR A 120 -3.44 -9.97 3.18
C TYR A 120 -4.04 -8.58 2.99
N PHE A 121 -5.17 -8.30 3.66
CA PHE A 121 -5.64 -6.93 3.93
C PHE A 121 -5.45 -6.61 5.44
N THR A 122 -5.70 -5.37 5.88
CA THR A 122 -5.30 -4.94 7.25
C THR A 122 -6.39 -4.36 8.14
N GLY A 123 -7.66 -4.32 7.73
CA GLY A 123 -8.75 -3.83 8.59
C GLY A 123 -9.98 -3.34 7.84
N ASN A 124 -10.93 -2.74 8.57
CA ASN A 124 -12.24 -2.32 8.08
C ASN A 124 -12.28 -0.82 7.74
N SER A 125 -11.25 -0.31 7.06
CA SER A 125 -11.13 1.11 6.69
C SER A 125 -10.69 1.27 5.25
N ILE A 126 -11.02 2.39 4.60
CA ILE A 126 -10.64 2.68 3.19
C ILE A 126 -9.11 2.61 2.96
N ALA A 127 -8.31 2.74 4.03
CA ALA A 127 -6.88 2.52 3.98
C ALA A 127 -6.49 1.03 4.03
N GLY A 128 -7.13 0.25 4.90
CA GLY A 128 -6.79 -1.18 5.16
C GLY A 128 -7.55 -2.19 4.30
N GLU A 129 -8.62 -1.80 3.61
CA GLU A 129 -9.38 -2.61 2.64
C GLU A 129 -8.71 -2.53 1.27
N LYS A 130 -7.44 -2.94 1.25
CA LYS A 130 -6.51 -2.97 0.12
C LYS A 130 -5.62 -4.19 0.29
N ILE A 131 -5.00 -4.67 -0.79
CA ILE A 131 -4.17 -5.87 -0.71
C ILE A 131 -2.70 -5.49 -0.52
N TYR A 132 -2.09 -6.10 0.49
CA TYR A 132 -0.70 -6.00 0.90
C TYR A 132 -0.03 -7.36 0.66
N MET A 133 1.30 -7.36 0.56
CA MET A 133 2.10 -8.57 0.36
C MET A 133 3.25 -8.64 1.36
N ALA A 134 3.59 -9.83 1.80
CA ALA A 134 4.80 -10.16 2.55
C ALA A 134 5.52 -11.36 1.91
N ALA A 135 6.81 -11.49 2.17
CA ALA A 135 7.62 -12.66 1.80
C ALA A 135 8.36 -13.22 3.01
N SER A 136 8.60 -14.52 3.02
CA SER A 136 9.26 -15.20 4.14
C SER A 136 10.76 -14.89 4.26
N GLN A 137 11.29 -15.03 5.47
CA GLN A 137 12.71 -14.91 5.78
C GLN A 137 13.45 -16.22 5.45
N GLY A 138 13.60 -16.48 4.15
CA GLY A 138 14.09 -17.76 3.64
C GLY A 138 13.00 -18.83 3.73
N ASN A 139 13.39 -20.09 3.85
CA ASN A 139 12.47 -21.22 3.94
C ASN A 139 11.90 -21.36 5.37
N ASN A 140 11.05 -20.40 5.74
CA ASN A 140 10.56 -20.24 7.10
C ASN A 140 9.12 -19.71 7.11
N ALA A 141 8.15 -20.62 7.29
CA ALA A 141 6.73 -20.32 7.36
C ALA A 141 6.34 -19.33 8.48
N LEU A 142 7.18 -19.12 9.48
CA LEU A 142 6.85 -18.36 10.69
C LEU A 142 7.57 -17.02 10.84
N LYS A 143 8.43 -16.61 9.88
CA LYS A 143 9.12 -15.30 9.92
C LYS A 143 8.99 -14.58 8.58
N TRP A 144 8.41 -13.38 8.62
CA TRP A 144 7.95 -12.65 7.44
C TRP A 144 8.53 -11.24 7.34
N THR A 145 8.59 -10.72 6.12
CA THR A 145 8.99 -9.34 5.82
C THR A 145 7.95 -8.72 4.89
N GLU A 146 7.37 -7.60 5.30
CA GLU A 146 6.41 -6.83 4.50
C GLU A 146 7.09 -6.31 3.23
N LEU A 147 6.47 -6.56 2.07
CA LEU A 147 6.90 -6.02 0.78
C LEU A 147 6.38 -4.58 0.62
N ASN A 148 6.84 -3.88 -0.42
CA ASN A 148 6.42 -2.51 -0.74
C ASN A 148 6.51 -1.52 0.45
N GLY A 149 7.43 -1.76 1.39
CA GLY A 149 7.56 -0.95 2.61
C GLY A 149 6.34 -0.99 3.54
N GLY A 150 5.53 -2.05 3.50
CA GLY A 150 4.27 -2.14 4.25
C GLY A 150 3.12 -1.33 3.64
N GLN A 151 3.26 -0.87 2.39
CA GLN A 151 2.18 -0.21 1.63
C GLN A 151 1.42 -1.24 0.78
N PRO A 152 0.12 -1.00 0.48
CA PRO A 152 -0.65 -1.92 -0.36
C PRO A 152 -0.07 -1.99 -1.78
N VAL A 153 -0.11 -3.18 -2.38
CA VAL A 153 0.28 -3.43 -3.77
C VAL A 153 -0.90 -3.30 -4.74
N LEU A 154 -2.14 -3.53 -4.27
CA LEU A 154 -3.37 -3.38 -5.05
C LEU A 154 -4.43 -2.61 -4.26
N ALA A 155 -5.20 -1.78 -4.96
CA ALA A 155 -6.40 -1.12 -4.48
C ALA A 155 -7.47 -1.19 -5.58
N SER A 156 -8.74 -1.30 -5.20
CA SER A 156 -9.82 -1.42 -6.18
C SER A 156 -10.19 -0.08 -6.81
N THR A 157 -10.49 -0.12 -8.10
CA THR A 157 -11.05 0.98 -8.90
C THR A 157 -12.51 0.74 -9.29
N GLN A 158 -13.01 -0.49 -9.12
CA GLN A 158 -14.35 -0.97 -9.47
C GLN A 158 -15.18 -1.29 -8.21
N GLY A 159 -16.44 -1.72 -8.40
CA GLY A 159 -17.27 -2.23 -7.32
C GLY A 159 -17.45 -1.24 -6.16
N THR A 160 -17.38 -1.77 -4.93
CA THR A 160 -17.37 -1.00 -3.67
C THR A 160 -16.07 -0.23 -3.43
N LYS A 161 -15.00 -0.53 -4.19
CA LYS A 161 -13.63 -0.01 -4.08
C LYS A 161 -12.84 -0.44 -2.84
N GLY A 162 -13.38 -1.35 -2.02
CA GLY A 162 -12.65 -2.03 -0.95
C GLY A 162 -12.24 -3.44 -1.39
N LEU A 163 -11.07 -3.89 -0.95
CA LEU A 163 -10.56 -5.24 -1.18
C LEU A 163 -10.28 -5.94 0.15
N ARG A 164 -10.82 -7.15 0.29
CA ARG A 164 -10.67 -8.00 1.47
C ARG A 164 -10.39 -9.43 1.06
N ASP A 165 -9.96 -10.25 2.02
CA ASP A 165 -9.81 -11.70 1.90
C ASP A 165 -9.05 -12.15 0.62
N PRO A 166 -7.82 -11.61 0.35
CA PRO A 166 -7.09 -11.91 -0.87
C PRO A 166 -6.57 -13.35 -0.91
N PHE A 167 -7.10 -14.13 -1.85
CA PHE A 167 -6.60 -15.45 -2.17
C PHE A 167 -5.64 -15.39 -3.36
N VAL A 168 -4.52 -16.12 -3.28
CA VAL A 168 -3.55 -16.22 -4.38
C VAL A 168 -3.29 -17.68 -4.69
N ILE A 169 -3.32 -18.04 -5.98
CA ILE A 169 -3.03 -19.39 -6.47
C ILE A 169 -2.06 -19.35 -7.65
N ARG A 170 -1.07 -20.24 -7.62
CA ARG A 170 -0.20 -20.55 -8.76
C ARG A 170 -0.98 -21.38 -9.79
N SER A 171 -0.74 -21.17 -11.08
CA SER A 171 -1.28 -22.00 -12.14
C SER A 171 -0.89 -23.48 -11.94
N ASN A 172 -1.71 -24.40 -12.44
CA ASN A 172 -1.42 -25.84 -12.39
C ASN A 172 -0.13 -26.18 -13.17
N GLU A 173 0.18 -25.36 -14.17
CA GLU A 173 1.35 -25.45 -15.04
C GLU A 173 2.55 -24.65 -14.49
N GLY A 174 2.40 -24.04 -13.31
CA GLY A 174 3.48 -23.54 -12.45
C GLY A 174 3.96 -22.11 -12.68
N ASP A 175 3.73 -21.52 -13.86
CA ASP A 175 4.41 -20.31 -14.34
C ASP A 175 3.56 -19.02 -14.39
N LYS A 176 2.36 -19.06 -13.81
CA LYS A 176 1.45 -17.89 -13.69
C LYS A 176 0.79 -17.88 -12.31
N PHE A 177 0.27 -16.74 -11.89
CA PHE A 177 -0.46 -16.55 -10.64
C PHE A 177 -1.77 -15.83 -10.89
N PHE A 178 -2.79 -16.21 -10.13
CA PHE A 178 -4.08 -15.53 -10.06
C PHE A 178 -4.31 -15.03 -8.63
N LEU A 179 -4.84 -13.81 -8.49
CA LEU A 179 -5.28 -13.25 -7.22
C LEU A 179 -6.77 -12.95 -7.32
N LEU A 180 -7.54 -13.43 -6.34
CA LEU A 180 -8.95 -13.14 -6.16
C LEU A 180 -9.13 -12.38 -4.84
N ALA A 181 -10.13 -11.50 -4.77
CA ALA A 181 -10.48 -10.78 -3.54
C ALA A 181 -11.98 -10.50 -3.46
N THR A 182 -12.47 -10.37 -2.23
CA THR A 182 -13.82 -9.88 -1.92
C THR A 182 -13.94 -8.40 -2.29
N ASP A 183 -14.93 -8.04 -3.10
CA ASP A 183 -15.37 -6.65 -3.31
C ASP A 183 -16.23 -6.18 -2.12
N LEU A 184 -15.60 -5.60 -1.11
CA LEU A 184 -16.28 -5.03 0.06
C LEU A 184 -15.49 -3.90 0.71
N SER A 185 -16.15 -2.76 0.90
CA SER A 185 -15.68 -1.59 1.63
C SER A 185 -16.59 -1.28 2.82
N ILE A 186 -16.27 -1.82 4.00
CA ILE A 186 -16.91 -1.41 5.26
C ILE A 186 -16.50 0.03 5.61
N GLY A 187 -15.26 0.41 5.27
CA GLY A 187 -14.69 1.73 5.54
C GLY A 187 -15.39 2.89 4.84
N SER A 188 -16.15 2.64 3.76
CA SER A 188 -17.01 3.65 3.13
C SER A 188 -18.40 3.79 3.78
N GLY A 189 -18.65 3.12 4.91
CA GLY A 189 -19.83 3.33 5.74
C GLY A 189 -21.02 2.40 5.49
N THR A 190 -20.86 1.28 4.77
CA THR A 190 -21.90 0.24 4.73
C THR A 190 -21.90 -0.55 6.03
N SER A 191 -23.09 -0.97 6.50
CA SER A 191 -23.16 -1.86 7.67
C SER A 191 -22.85 -3.31 7.29
N TRP A 192 -22.45 -4.12 8.26
CA TRP A 192 -22.30 -5.57 8.07
C TRP A 192 -23.62 -6.25 7.66
N GLY A 193 -24.77 -5.81 8.20
CA GLY A 193 -26.08 -6.34 7.83
C GLY A 193 -26.45 -6.04 6.38
N ASP A 194 -26.09 -4.85 5.89
CA ASP A 194 -26.27 -4.47 4.49
C ASP A 194 -25.24 -5.16 3.58
N ALA A 195 -24.03 -5.42 4.06
CA ALA A 195 -23.02 -6.16 3.31
C ALA A 195 -23.35 -7.66 3.15
N VAL A 196 -24.10 -8.27 4.08
CA VAL A 196 -24.65 -9.64 3.93
C VAL A 196 -25.81 -9.68 2.93
N LYS A 197 -26.65 -8.65 2.91
CA LYS A 197 -27.90 -8.62 2.12
C LYS A 197 -27.74 -8.01 0.72
N PHE A 198 -27.09 -6.86 0.63
CA PHE A 198 -26.98 -6.03 -0.57
C PHE A 198 -25.52 -5.78 -0.95
N GLY A 199 -24.63 -6.69 -0.53
CA GLY A 199 -23.20 -6.66 -0.86
C GLY A 199 -22.93 -7.02 -2.31
N SER A 200 -21.65 -6.99 -2.68
CA SER A 200 -21.24 -7.26 -4.06
C SER A 200 -21.48 -8.72 -4.46
N LEU A 201 -21.90 -8.92 -5.71
CA LEU A 201 -22.07 -10.24 -6.34
C LEU A 201 -20.85 -10.65 -7.19
N TYR A 202 -19.74 -9.94 -7.02
CA TYR A 202 -18.56 -9.95 -7.88
C TYR A 202 -17.28 -10.33 -7.13
N LEU A 203 -16.35 -10.93 -7.87
CA LEU A 203 -14.95 -11.12 -7.50
C LEU A 203 -14.10 -10.04 -8.15
N GLU A 204 -13.05 -9.63 -7.46
CA GLU A 204 -12.00 -8.79 -8.04
C GLU A 204 -10.79 -9.66 -8.36
N ILE A 205 -10.42 -9.75 -9.63
CA ILE A 205 -9.44 -10.72 -10.13
C ILE A 205 -8.27 -10.04 -10.85
N TRP A 206 -7.06 -10.43 -10.48
CA TRP A 206 -5.80 -10.06 -11.14
C TRP A 206 -4.98 -11.28 -11.55
N GLU A 207 -4.05 -11.08 -12.48
CA GLU A 207 -3.07 -12.08 -12.92
C GLU A 207 -1.64 -11.52 -12.78
N SER A 208 -0.66 -12.38 -12.53
CA SER A 208 0.76 -12.01 -12.47
C SER A 208 1.65 -13.18 -12.92
N ASN A 209 2.85 -12.87 -13.40
CA ASN A 209 3.89 -13.86 -13.70
C ASN A 209 5.08 -13.79 -12.70
N ASP A 210 5.07 -12.84 -11.74
CA ASP A 210 6.19 -12.56 -10.84
C ASP A 210 5.79 -12.16 -9.40
N LEU A 211 4.49 -12.24 -9.07
CA LEU A 211 3.86 -11.82 -7.81
C LEU A 211 4.04 -10.33 -7.42
N LYS A 212 4.53 -9.48 -8.34
CA LYS A 212 4.74 -8.04 -8.11
C LYS A 212 3.99 -7.19 -9.13
N THR A 213 4.09 -7.59 -10.39
CA THR A 213 3.52 -6.96 -11.56
C THR A 213 2.19 -7.64 -11.85
N TRP A 214 1.09 -6.91 -11.61
CA TRP A 214 -0.27 -7.42 -11.75
C TRP A 214 -0.96 -6.85 -12.99
N SER A 215 -1.93 -7.60 -13.52
CA SER A 215 -2.78 -7.21 -14.65
C SER A 215 -3.62 -5.95 -14.34
N LYS A 216 -4.44 -5.52 -15.30
CA LYS A 216 -5.62 -4.71 -14.97
C LYS A 216 -6.58 -5.55 -14.12
N GLN A 217 -7.28 -4.86 -13.22
CA GLN A 217 -8.37 -5.40 -12.41
C GLN A 217 -9.52 -5.91 -13.29
N ARG A 218 -10.08 -7.07 -12.96
CA ARG A 218 -11.34 -7.58 -13.52
C ARG A 218 -12.40 -7.71 -12.42
N HIS A 219 -13.51 -7.00 -12.56
CA HIS A 219 -14.67 -7.08 -11.68
C HIS A 219 -15.67 -8.07 -12.29
N VAL A 220 -15.72 -9.32 -11.78
CA VAL A 220 -16.39 -10.45 -12.43
C VAL A 220 -17.53 -11.00 -11.58
N LYS A 221 -18.76 -11.02 -12.12
CA LYS A 221 -19.93 -11.55 -11.39
C LYS A 221 -19.87 -13.07 -11.31
N VAL A 222 -20.01 -13.64 -10.12
CA VAL A 222 -20.12 -15.10 -9.90
C VAL A 222 -21.33 -15.50 -9.05
N SER A 223 -21.81 -14.60 -8.18
CA SER A 223 -22.98 -14.89 -7.32
C SER A 223 -24.30 -14.78 -8.10
N PRO A 224 -25.27 -15.69 -7.88
CA PRO A 224 -26.59 -15.64 -8.51
C PRO A 224 -27.39 -14.40 -8.08
N SER A 225 -28.46 -14.05 -8.79
CA SER A 225 -29.25 -12.84 -8.49
C SER A 225 -29.90 -12.83 -7.10
N ASN A 226 -30.23 -14.01 -6.55
CA ASN A 226 -30.81 -14.17 -5.20
C ASN A 226 -29.75 -14.32 -4.09
N ALA A 227 -28.45 -14.26 -4.41
CA ALA A 227 -27.41 -14.10 -3.41
C ALA A 227 -27.47 -12.71 -2.77
N GLY A 228 -26.94 -12.59 -1.55
CA GLY A 228 -26.75 -11.31 -0.88
C GLY A 228 -25.34 -10.74 -0.94
N ASN A 229 -24.32 -11.58 -1.18
CA ASN A 229 -22.91 -11.20 -1.10
C ASN A 229 -21.98 -12.18 -1.86
N THR A 230 -20.67 -11.89 -1.87
CA THR A 230 -19.61 -12.77 -2.40
C THR A 230 -18.36 -12.58 -1.53
N TRP A 231 -18.17 -13.39 -0.48
CA TRP A 231 -17.09 -13.20 0.51
C TRP A 231 -16.13 -14.37 0.58
N ALA A 232 -14.87 -14.09 0.92
CA ALA A 232 -13.78 -15.06 1.07
C ALA A 232 -13.65 -16.03 -0.13
N PRO A 233 -13.29 -15.51 -1.32
CA PRO A 233 -13.16 -16.32 -2.52
C PRO A 233 -11.82 -17.05 -2.59
N GLU A 234 -11.80 -18.34 -2.29
CA GLU A 234 -10.66 -19.22 -2.57
C GLU A 234 -10.82 -19.98 -3.90
N ALA A 235 -9.74 -20.60 -4.38
CA ALA A 235 -9.79 -21.48 -5.55
C ALA A 235 -8.82 -22.68 -5.41
N TYR A 236 -9.21 -23.83 -5.95
CA TYR A 236 -8.36 -25.03 -5.98
C TYR A 236 -8.49 -25.75 -7.32
N TYR A 237 -7.38 -26.23 -7.89
CA TYR A 237 -7.38 -26.93 -9.17
C TYR A 237 -7.71 -28.42 -9.01
N ASP A 238 -8.85 -28.85 -9.57
CA ASP A 238 -9.23 -30.26 -9.60
C ASP A 238 -8.81 -30.90 -10.94
N SER A 239 -7.73 -31.67 -10.87
CA SER A 239 -7.17 -32.44 -11.99
C SER A 239 -8.13 -33.48 -12.58
N SER A 240 -9.18 -33.90 -11.86
CA SER A 240 -10.18 -34.85 -12.38
C SER A 240 -11.15 -34.23 -13.39
N ILE A 241 -11.30 -32.90 -13.38
CA ILE A 241 -12.12 -32.11 -14.32
C ILE A 241 -11.29 -31.08 -15.11
N GLY A 242 -9.96 -31.10 -14.96
CA GLY A 242 -9.03 -30.20 -15.65
C GLY A 242 -9.34 -28.71 -15.45
N SER A 243 -9.86 -28.33 -14.27
CA SER A 243 -10.43 -27.00 -14.03
C SER A 243 -10.22 -26.54 -12.59
N TYR A 244 -10.15 -25.23 -12.38
CA TYR A 244 -10.26 -24.61 -11.06
C TYR A 244 -11.70 -24.66 -10.57
N VAL A 245 -11.89 -25.04 -9.32
CA VAL A 245 -13.09 -24.76 -8.53
C VAL A 245 -12.81 -23.46 -7.77
N VAL A 246 -13.61 -22.43 -8.01
CA VAL A 246 -13.56 -21.15 -7.26
C VAL A 246 -14.77 -21.13 -6.33
N PHE A 247 -14.57 -20.90 -5.04
CA PHE A 247 -15.59 -21.08 -4.01
C PHE A 247 -15.57 -19.97 -2.96
N TRP A 248 -16.75 -19.57 -2.48
CA TRP A 248 -16.96 -18.39 -1.63
C TRP A 248 -18.20 -18.54 -0.75
N ALA A 249 -18.33 -17.71 0.28
CA ALA A 249 -19.48 -17.71 1.18
C ALA A 249 -20.56 -16.73 0.70
N SER A 250 -21.83 -17.18 0.61
CA SER A 250 -22.97 -16.31 0.33
C SER A 250 -24.22 -16.69 1.12
N SER A 251 -24.90 -15.70 1.68
CA SER A 251 -26.33 -15.83 2.04
C SER A 251 -27.17 -15.92 0.76
N LEU A 252 -28.19 -16.78 0.73
CA LEU A 252 -29.11 -16.96 -0.40
C LEU A 252 -30.55 -16.73 0.04
N TYR A 253 -31.32 -15.97 -0.74
CA TYR A 253 -32.71 -15.60 -0.45
C TYR A 253 -33.68 -16.32 -1.39
N ASP A 254 -34.97 -16.33 -1.05
CA ASP A 254 -35.99 -16.73 -1.99
C ASP A 254 -36.03 -15.75 -3.18
N ALA A 255 -36.31 -16.25 -4.39
CA ALA A 255 -36.32 -15.42 -5.60
C ALA A 255 -37.39 -14.31 -5.60
N SER A 256 -38.40 -14.42 -4.72
CA SER A 256 -39.44 -13.39 -4.50
C SER A 256 -39.12 -12.40 -3.36
N ASP A 257 -38.18 -12.70 -2.46
CA ASP A 257 -37.77 -11.82 -1.36
C ASP A 257 -36.74 -10.78 -1.83
N VAL A 258 -37.20 -9.89 -2.72
CA VAL A 258 -36.39 -8.78 -3.28
C VAL A 258 -35.83 -7.83 -2.21
N ASN A 259 -36.46 -7.81 -1.02
CA ASN A 259 -36.05 -6.99 0.12
C ASN A 259 -35.09 -7.71 1.08
N ARG A 260 -34.82 -9.00 0.86
CA ARG A 260 -33.90 -9.84 1.65
C ARG A 260 -34.16 -9.74 3.16
N THR A 261 -35.43 -9.99 3.49
CA THR A 261 -36.01 -9.90 4.83
C THR A 261 -36.23 -11.26 5.49
N GLY A 262 -36.32 -12.33 4.69
CA GLY A 262 -36.50 -13.70 5.18
C GLY A 262 -35.26 -14.25 5.90
N PRO A 263 -35.45 -15.28 6.75
CA PRO A 263 -34.34 -15.93 7.45
C PRO A 263 -33.45 -16.70 6.46
N THR A 264 -32.14 -16.51 6.54
CA THR A 264 -31.15 -17.27 5.79
C THR A 264 -29.81 -17.29 6.53
N TYR A 265 -28.82 -17.95 5.94
CA TYR A 265 -27.47 -18.12 6.45
C TYR A 265 -26.48 -18.31 5.29
N HIS A 266 -25.19 -18.11 5.55
CA HIS A 266 -24.16 -18.29 4.53
C HIS A 266 -23.97 -19.78 4.20
N ARG A 267 -23.93 -20.05 2.89
CA ARG A 267 -23.57 -21.33 2.29
C ARG A 267 -22.28 -21.14 1.51
N MET A 268 -21.48 -22.19 1.38
CA MET A 268 -20.36 -22.15 0.44
C MET A 268 -20.86 -22.50 -0.96
N LEU A 269 -20.73 -21.55 -1.89
CA LEU A 269 -21.01 -21.74 -3.31
C LEU A 269 -19.70 -22.02 -4.06
N TYR A 270 -19.80 -22.53 -5.28
CA TYR A 270 -18.69 -22.66 -6.21
C TYR A 270 -19.10 -22.46 -7.67
N VAL A 271 -18.10 -22.11 -8.49
CA VAL A 271 -18.10 -22.20 -9.96
C VAL A 271 -16.86 -22.97 -10.41
N THR A 272 -16.85 -23.39 -11.67
CA THR A 272 -15.64 -23.92 -12.32
C THR A 272 -15.14 -22.98 -13.41
N THR A 273 -13.82 -22.86 -13.55
CA THR A 273 -13.15 -22.07 -14.61
C THR A 273 -11.85 -22.75 -15.04
N ARG A 274 -11.34 -22.42 -16.22
CA ARG A 274 -10.01 -22.82 -16.69
C ARG A 274 -9.03 -21.66 -16.84
N ASP A 275 -9.55 -20.43 -16.94
CA ASP A 275 -8.83 -19.23 -17.39
C ASP A 275 -9.08 -17.99 -16.51
N PHE A 276 -9.95 -18.09 -15.50
CA PHE A 276 -10.45 -16.98 -14.67
C PHE A 276 -11.09 -15.84 -15.49
N VAL A 277 -11.64 -16.16 -16.66
CA VAL A 277 -12.46 -15.29 -17.52
C VAL A 277 -13.84 -15.90 -17.74
N THR A 278 -13.90 -17.18 -18.12
CA THR A 278 -15.15 -17.92 -18.30
C THR A 278 -15.40 -18.82 -17.10
N PHE A 279 -16.59 -18.69 -16.52
CA PHE A 279 -17.02 -19.41 -15.31
C PHE A 279 -18.31 -20.18 -15.59
N SER A 280 -18.48 -21.34 -14.98
CA SER A 280 -19.76 -22.06 -15.00
C SER A 280 -20.84 -21.34 -14.19
N GLU A 281 -22.10 -21.73 -14.38
CA GLU A 281 -23.16 -21.39 -13.43
C GLU A 281 -22.80 -21.79 -11.98
N PRO A 282 -23.20 -20.98 -10.98
CA PRO A 282 -22.88 -21.22 -9.58
C PRO A 282 -23.71 -22.36 -8.97
N LYS A 283 -23.08 -23.13 -8.09
CA LYS A 283 -23.68 -24.28 -7.40
C LYS A 283 -23.37 -24.20 -5.91
N VAL A 284 -24.25 -24.75 -5.08
CA VAL A 284 -23.98 -24.92 -3.65
C VAL A 284 -23.07 -26.12 -3.44
N TRP A 285 -21.99 -25.94 -2.67
CA TRP A 285 -21.06 -27.00 -2.24
C TRP A 285 -21.27 -27.40 -0.78
N GLN A 286 -21.47 -26.40 0.10
CA GLN A 286 -21.75 -26.63 1.51
C GLN A 286 -23.05 -25.94 1.92
N ASP A 287 -24.07 -26.74 2.16
CA ASP A 287 -25.21 -26.41 3.00
C ASP A 287 -25.28 -27.43 4.12
N ALA A 288 -25.24 -26.96 5.37
CA ALA A 288 -25.34 -27.75 6.58
C ALA A 288 -26.60 -27.40 7.41
N GLY A 289 -27.54 -26.64 6.85
CA GLY A 289 -28.69 -26.06 7.56
C GLY A 289 -28.34 -24.86 8.44
N MET A 290 -27.12 -24.34 8.32
CA MET A 290 -26.50 -23.39 9.25
C MET A 290 -25.38 -22.60 8.54
N SER A 291 -25.01 -21.44 9.11
CA SER A 291 -24.03 -20.54 8.50
C SER A 291 -22.61 -21.14 8.50
N ARG A 292 -21.99 -21.16 7.31
CA ARG A 292 -20.58 -21.49 7.09
C ARG A 292 -19.95 -20.41 6.22
N ILE A 293 -18.79 -19.91 6.65
CA ILE A 293 -17.98 -18.92 5.93
C ILE A 293 -16.53 -19.38 5.83
N ASP A 294 -15.69 -18.63 5.12
CA ASP A 294 -14.24 -18.76 5.07
C ASP A 294 -13.74 -20.21 5.01
N THR A 295 -13.97 -20.87 3.87
CA THR A 295 -13.37 -22.20 3.65
C THR A 295 -12.03 -22.06 2.97
N THR A 296 -11.05 -22.84 3.44
CA THR A 296 -9.77 -23.06 2.76
C THR A 296 -9.50 -24.54 2.56
N VAL A 297 -8.73 -24.92 1.51
CA VAL A 297 -8.59 -26.32 1.07
C VAL A 297 -7.15 -26.71 0.75
N ILE A 298 -6.72 -27.87 1.27
CA ILE A 298 -5.46 -28.53 0.91
C ILE A 298 -5.68 -29.99 0.57
N LYS A 299 -4.76 -30.59 -0.18
CA LYS A 299 -4.74 -32.03 -0.48
C LYS A 299 -3.44 -32.64 0.04
N GLU A 300 -3.54 -33.75 0.76
CA GLU A 300 -2.41 -34.58 1.17
C GLU A 300 -2.63 -36.00 0.64
N GLY A 301 -1.75 -36.44 -0.27
CA GLY A 301 -1.92 -37.70 -1.00
C GLY A 301 -3.23 -37.73 -1.79
N SER A 302 -4.09 -38.72 -1.51
CA SER A 302 -5.41 -38.87 -2.11
C SER A 302 -6.54 -38.10 -1.39
N THR A 303 -6.25 -37.45 -0.26
CA THR A 303 -7.27 -36.91 0.65
C THR A 303 -7.26 -35.39 0.62
N TYR A 304 -8.42 -34.79 0.35
CA TYR A 304 -8.67 -33.37 0.55
C TYR A 304 -9.03 -33.11 2.01
N TYR A 305 -8.51 -32.03 2.56
CA TYR A 305 -8.86 -31.46 3.86
C TYR A 305 -9.36 -30.05 3.63
N ARG A 306 -10.52 -29.72 4.22
CA ARG A 306 -11.03 -28.35 4.25
C ARG A 306 -11.15 -27.85 5.67
N PHE A 307 -10.91 -26.56 5.84
CA PHE A 307 -11.07 -25.84 7.09
C PHE A 307 -12.10 -24.77 6.84
N THR A 308 -13.15 -24.72 7.63
CA THR A 308 -14.30 -23.83 7.43
C THR A 308 -14.66 -23.20 8.75
N LYS A 309 -14.99 -21.90 8.76
CA LYS A 309 -15.57 -21.26 9.93
C LYS A 309 -17.03 -21.71 10.08
N ASP A 310 -17.29 -22.50 11.11
CA ASP A 310 -18.64 -22.83 11.58
C ASP A 310 -19.15 -21.65 12.42
N GLU A 311 -20.11 -20.90 11.88
CA GLU A 311 -20.74 -19.77 12.59
C GLU A 311 -21.93 -20.23 13.45
N GLY A 312 -22.56 -21.35 13.10
CA GLY A 312 -23.77 -21.84 13.77
C GLY A 312 -23.53 -22.73 14.99
N GLY A 313 -22.32 -23.25 15.16
CA GLY A 313 -21.88 -24.02 16.34
C GLY A 313 -22.68 -25.31 16.64
N THR A 314 -23.52 -25.75 15.72
CA THR A 314 -24.51 -26.82 15.93
C THR A 314 -23.86 -28.19 15.71
N GLY A 315 -23.89 -29.05 16.74
CA GLY A 315 -23.18 -30.33 16.74
C GLY A 315 -21.66 -30.22 16.95
N THR A 316 -21.13 -29.01 17.12
CA THR A 316 -19.76 -28.69 17.57
C THR A 316 -19.76 -28.03 18.96
N ASN A 317 -20.85 -27.37 19.34
CA ASN A 317 -21.01 -26.53 20.52
C ASN A 317 -19.99 -25.37 20.59
N CYS A 318 -19.53 -24.87 19.43
CA CYS A 318 -18.57 -23.78 19.32
C CYS A 318 -18.59 -23.13 17.93
N ALA A 319 -18.69 -21.80 17.85
CA ALA A 319 -18.60 -21.06 16.60
C ALA A 319 -17.13 -20.74 16.24
N ASP A 320 -16.46 -21.66 15.57
CA ASP A 320 -15.00 -21.74 15.44
C ASP A 320 -14.64 -22.55 14.16
N ILE A 321 -13.36 -22.67 13.83
CA ILE A 321 -12.92 -23.45 12.67
C ILE A 321 -13.16 -24.95 12.94
N ILE A 322 -13.81 -25.59 11.98
CA ILE A 322 -13.90 -27.04 11.85
C ILE A 322 -12.94 -27.52 10.75
N GLN A 323 -12.45 -28.76 10.89
CA GLN A 323 -11.67 -29.44 9.86
C GLN A 323 -12.42 -30.69 9.43
N GLU A 324 -12.61 -30.85 8.12
CA GLU A 324 -13.27 -31.99 7.50
C GLU A 324 -12.38 -32.60 6.41
N SER A 325 -12.52 -33.89 6.12
CA SER A 325 -11.76 -34.59 5.07
C SER A 325 -12.65 -35.40 4.13
N SER A 326 -12.24 -35.52 2.86
CA SER A 326 -12.87 -36.39 1.87
C SER A 326 -11.86 -36.81 0.79
N THR A 327 -12.11 -37.94 0.11
CA THR A 327 -11.37 -38.32 -1.10
C THR A 327 -11.91 -37.65 -2.37
N SER A 328 -13.05 -36.96 -2.28
CA SER A 328 -13.65 -36.21 -3.39
C SER A 328 -13.90 -34.76 -2.98
N PHE A 329 -13.30 -33.81 -3.69
CA PHE A 329 -13.34 -32.39 -3.36
C PHE A 329 -14.75 -31.80 -3.49
N LEU A 330 -15.44 -32.06 -4.61
CA LEU A 330 -16.82 -31.60 -4.83
C LEU A 330 -17.89 -32.50 -4.17
N ALA A 331 -17.52 -33.35 -3.21
CA ALA A 331 -18.50 -34.11 -2.43
C ALA A 331 -19.42 -33.17 -1.61
N PRO A 332 -20.73 -33.47 -1.50
CA PRO A 332 -21.64 -32.74 -0.63
C PRO A 332 -21.28 -32.98 0.85
N VAL A 333 -21.81 -32.18 1.78
CA VAL A 333 -21.44 -32.21 3.21
C VAL A 333 -21.47 -33.63 3.83
N SER A 334 -22.41 -34.49 3.46
CA SER A 334 -22.49 -35.89 3.92
C SER A 334 -21.34 -36.80 3.43
N GLY A 335 -20.62 -36.41 2.38
CA GLY A 335 -19.41 -37.07 1.87
C GLY A 335 -18.11 -36.55 2.49
N TRP A 336 -18.18 -35.70 3.53
CA TRP A 336 -17.04 -35.19 4.28
C TRP A 336 -17.07 -35.70 5.72
N THR A 337 -15.95 -36.24 6.20
CA THR A 337 -15.78 -36.71 7.58
C THR A 337 -15.15 -35.62 8.44
N ARG A 338 -15.77 -35.27 9.57
CA ARG A 338 -15.19 -34.29 10.51
C ARG A 338 -13.96 -34.87 11.23
N VAL A 339 -12.82 -34.23 11.04
CA VAL A 339 -11.51 -34.59 11.63
C VAL A 339 -11.28 -33.86 12.95
N ALA A 340 -11.59 -32.57 12.99
CA ALA A 340 -11.48 -31.73 14.19
C ALA A 340 -12.57 -30.64 14.22
N ALA A 341 -12.78 -30.07 15.39
CA ALA A 341 -13.68 -28.95 15.63
C ALA A 341 -13.13 -28.08 16.77
N CYS A 342 -13.67 -26.86 16.91
CA CYS A 342 -13.28 -25.93 17.96
C CYS A 342 -11.76 -25.63 17.94
N ILE A 343 -11.18 -25.52 16.74
CA ILE A 343 -9.73 -25.57 16.55
C ILE A 343 -9.02 -24.39 17.22
N GLY A 344 -9.54 -23.18 17.10
CA GLY A 344 -8.98 -22.01 17.79
C GLY A 344 -9.13 -22.13 19.31
N LYS A 345 -10.34 -22.41 19.79
CA LYS A 345 -10.64 -22.58 21.22
C LYS A 345 -9.75 -23.64 21.88
N ASN A 346 -9.57 -24.78 21.22
CA ASN A 346 -8.71 -25.88 21.69
C ASN A 346 -7.21 -25.51 21.63
N ALA A 347 -6.80 -24.61 20.74
CA ALA A 347 -5.46 -24.04 20.67
C ALA A 347 -5.23 -22.85 21.64
N GLY A 348 -6.25 -22.42 22.39
CA GLY A 348 -6.17 -21.29 23.33
C GLY A 348 -6.40 -19.91 22.72
N THR A 349 -7.29 -19.81 21.73
CA THR A 349 -7.74 -18.54 21.13
C THR A 349 -9.14 -18.16 21.62
N SER A 350 -9.53 -16.87 21.51
CA SER A 350 -10.85 -16.38 21.92
C SER A 350 -11.95 -16.71 20.91
N ALA A 351 -11.89 -16.06 19.75
CA ALA A 351 -12.78 -16.23 18.61
C ALA A 351 -11.97 -15.96 17.34
N VAL A 352 -12.01 -16.90 16.39
CA VAL A 352 -11.22 -16.87 15.17
C VAL A 352 -12.08 -17.08 13.92
N GLU A 353 -11.65 -16.49 12.80
CA GLU A 353 -12.24 -16.60 11.46
C GLU A 353 -11.13 -16.64 10.39
N GLY A 354 -11.47 -16.60 9.10
CA GLY A 354 -10.50 -16.46 8.01
C GLY A 354 -9.33 -17.45 7.94
N PRO A 355 -9.55 -18.78 8.06
CA PRO A 355 -8.48 -19.76 7.97
C PRO A 355 -7.82 -19.76 6.58
N THR A 356 -6.49 -19.79 6.53
CA THR A 356 -5.74 -20.22 5.33
C THR A 356 -4.81 -21.37 5.70
N VAL A 357 -4.86 -22.47 4.93
CA VAL A 357 -4.10 -23.69 5.20
C VAL A 357 -2.97 -23.88 4.19
N PHE A 358 -1.78 -24.21 4.68
CA PHE A 358 -0.66 -24.58 3.82
C PHE A 358 0.26 -25.62 4.47
N LYS A 359 1.03 -26.32 3.65
CA LYS A 359 2.04 -27.28 4.10
C LYS A 359 3.41 -26.58 4.16
N ALA A 360 4.23 -26.95 5.14
CA ALA A 360 5.63 -26.55 5.14
C ALA A 360 6.35 -27.09 3.90
N ASN A 361 7.15 -26.24 3.26
CA ASN A 361 8.09 -26.62 2.21
C ASN A 361 9.04 -27.72 2.70
N ASP A 362 9.54 -28.55 1.77
CA ASP A 362 10.69 -29.39 2.07
C ASP A 362 11.88 -28.51 2.48
N GLY A 363 12.51 -28.87 3.61
CA GLY A 363 13.60 -28.08 4.20
C GLY A 363 13.17 -26.78 4.89
N ASP A 364 11.90 -26.59 5.27
CA ASP A 364 11.52 -25.47 6.16
C ASP A 364 12.23 -25.60 7.52
N VAL A 365 12.78 -24.49 8.02
CA VAL A 365 13.57 -24.46 9.28
C VAL A 365 12.77 -24.85 10.53
N ASN A 366 11.43 -24.84 10.46
CA ASN A 366 10.54 -25.25 11.54
C ASN A 366 10.17 -26.74 11.46
N GLY A 367 10.64 -27.47 10.45
CA GLY A 367 10.37 -28.89 10.21
C GLY A 367 9.08 -29.15 9.42
N LYS A 368 8.84 -30.44 9.10
CA LYS A 368 7.65 -30.85 8.33
C LYS A 368 6.38 -30.72 9.18
N LYS A 369 5.55 -29.74 8.82
CA LYS A 369 4.30 -29.37 9.49
C LYS A 369 3.23 -28.98 8.46
N PHE A 370 1.99 -28.92 8.94
CA PHE A 370 0.91 -28.17 8.32
C PHE A 370 0.62 -26.94 9.18
N TYR A 371 0.34 -25.82 8.52
CA TYR A 371 0.01 -24.54 9.13
C TYR A 371 -1.42 -24.15 8.78
N LEU A 372 -2.10 -23.55 9.75
CA LEU A 372 -3.44 -22.99 9.61
C LEU A 372 -3.38 -21.61 10.26
N PHE A 373 -3.26 -20.55 9.47
CA PHE A 373 -3.31 -19.19 10.02
C PHE A 373 -4.77 -18.75 10.11
N VAL A 374 -5.15 -18.09 11.19
CA VAL A 374 -6.54 -17.68 11.47
C VAL A 374 -6.57 -16.27 12.04
N ASP A 375 -7.60 -15.49 11.74
CA ASP A 375 -7.78 -14.14 12.26
C ASP A 375 -8.46 -14.20 13.63
N GLU A 376 -7.73 -13.97 14.72
CA GLU A 376 -8.32 -13.74 16.04
C GLU A 376 -8.87 -12.31 16.10
N TYR A 377 -9.97 -12.11 15.37
CA TYR A 377 -10.53 -10.82 14.97
C TYR A 377 -10.94 -9.90 16.12
N THR A 378 -11.09 -10.46 17.33
CA THR A 378 -11.41 -9.77 18.59
C THR A 378 -10.20 -9.40 19.44
N ASN A 379 -8.99 -9.86 19.07
CA ASN A 379 -7.80 -9.80 19.93
C ASN A 379 -6.49 -9.66 19.10
N ARG A 380 -5.73 -10.74 18.86
CA ARG A 380 -4.37 -10.67 18.31
C ARG A 380 -4.29 -10.39 16.79
N GLY A 381 -5.40 -10.48 16.06
CA GLY A 381 -5.38 -10.49 14.58
C GLY A 381 -4.90 -11.84 14.05
N TYR A 382 -4.28 -11.87 12.86
CA TYR A 382 -3.81 -13.13 12.27
C TYR A 382 -2.75 -13.84 13.14
N ILE A 383 -2.99 -15.12 13.45
CA ILE A 383 -2.11 -15.97 14.27
C ILE A 383 -1.90 -17.33 13.61
N PRO A 384 -0.69 -17.92 13.70
CA PRO A 384 -0.37 -19.20 13.08
C PRO A 384 -0.63 -20.37 14.04
N LEU A 385 -1.53 -21.28 13.67
CA LEU A 385 -1.65 -22.61 14.27
C LEU A 385 -0.81 -23.63 13.49
N GLU A 386 -0.27 -24.63 14.17
CA GLU A 386 0.53 -25.70 13.56
C GLU A 386 0.14 -27.11 14.04
N THR A 387 0.35 -28.11 13.19
CA THR A 387 0.30 -29.56 13.53
C THR A 387 1.29 -30.34 12.66
N THR A 388 1.73 -31.51 13.12
CA THR A 388 2.62 -32.42 12.36
C THR A 388 1.88 -33.49 11.55
N ASP A 389 0.64 -33.80 11.94
CA ASP A 389 -0.26 -34.74 11.27
C ASP A 389 -1.59 -34.02 10.99
N ILE A 390 -2.00 -33.92 9.73
CA ILE A 390 -3.27 -33.30 9.32
C ILE A 390 -4.45 -34.28 9.42
N ALA A 391 -4.21 -35.59 9.39
CA ALA A 391 -5.23 -36.61 9.56
C ALA A 391 -5.59 -36.86 11.03
N LYS A 392 -4.64 -36.59 11.96
CA LYS A 392 -4.82 -36.69 13.42
C LYS A 392 -4.26 -35.44 14.12
N PRO A 393 -4.90 -34.27 13.93
CA PRO A 393 -4.33 -33.00 14.30
C PRO A 393 -4.25 -32.75 15.80
N SER A 394 -3.17 -32.09 16.22
CA SER A 394 -3.03 -31.45 17.53
C SER A 394 -2.68 -29.97 17.32
N TRP A 395 -3.63 -29.23 16.75
CA TRP A 395 -3.49 -27.80 16.43
C TRP A 395 -3.15 -26.98 17.68
N LYS A 396 -2.05 -26.21 17.60
CA LYS A 396 -1.57 -25.32 18.66
C LYS A 396 -1.05 -24.03 18.05
N VAL A 397 -1.16 -22.91 18.77
CA VAL A 397 -0.48 -21.66 18.37
C VAL A 397 1.03 -21.91 18.31
N SER A 398 1.68 -21.51 17.22
CA SER A 398 3.12 -21.68 17.04
C SER A 398 3.89 -20.90 18.10
N ALA A 399 4.85 -21.55 18.79
CA ALA A 399 5.50 -20.97 19.97
C ALA A 399 6.33 -19.69 19.71
N SER A 400 6.76 -19.45 18.47
CA SER A 400 7.31 -18.17 18.04
C SER A 400 7.03 -17.93 16.56
N TYR A 401 6.59 -16.72 16.22
CA TYR A 401 6.38 -16.27 14.86
C TYR A 401 6.77 -14.78 14.72
N SER A 402 6.65 -14.23 13.52
CA SER A 402 6.77 -12.80 13.21
C SER A 402 6.03 -12.57 11.90
N LEU A 403 4.75 -12.26 12.00
CA LEU A 403 3.88 -11.90 10.88
C LEU A 403 4.03 -10.40 10.54
N PRO A 404 3.40 -9.91 9.45
CA PRO A 404 3.17 -8.48 9.21
C PRO A 404 2.54 -7.73 10.40
N ARG A 405 2.50 -6.38 10.35
CA ARG A 405 2.09 -5.55 11.50
C ARG A 405 0.62 -5.72 11.92
N SER A 406 -0.27 -5.93 10.96
CA SER A 406 -1.72 -6.04 11.18
C SER A 406 -2.43 -6.83 10.06
N PRO A 407 -1.96 -8.05 9.70
CA PRO A 407 -2.64 -8.88 8.73
C PRO A 407 -3.99 -9.34 9.27
N ARG A 408 -4.92 -9.54 8.34
CA ARG A 408 -6.17 -10.27 8.52
C ARG A 408 -6.23 -11.40 7.50
N HIS A 409 -7.39 -12.04 7.36
CA HIS A 409 -7.69 -13.08 6.38
C HIS A 409 -7.04 -12.79 5.01
N GLY A 410 -6.38 -13.80 4.45
CA GLY A 410 -5.53 -13.71 3.27
C GLY A 410 -4.96 -15.09 2.94
N THR A 411 -3.86 -15.18 2.20
CA THR A 411 -3.37 -16.49 1.71
C THR A 411 -1.85 -16.59 1.61
N VAL A 412 -1.32 -17.71 2.09
CA VAL A 412 0.10 -18.09 2.00
C VAL A 412 0.30 -19.09 0.85
N ILE A 413 1.23 -18.79 -0.05
CA ILE A 413 1.67 -19.71 -1.12
C ILE A 413 3.18 -19.97 -1.06
N PRO A 414 3.64 -21.17 -1.47
CA PRO A 414 5.06 -21.47 -1.59
C PRO A 414 5.67 -20.86 -2.88
N VAL A 415 6.90 -20.37 -2.77
CA VAL A 415 7.65 -19.74 -3.87
C VAL A 415 9.07 -20.31 -4.00
N THR A 416 9.54 -20.36 -5.24
CA THR A 416 10.90 -20.77 -5.61
C THR A 416 11.95 -19.78 -5.10
N ALA A 417 13.22 -20.18 -5.10
CA ALA A 417 14.32 -19.28 -4.75
C ALA A 417 14.36 -18.02 -5.64
N ALA A 418 14.09 -18.17 -6.94
CA ALA A 418 14.10 -17.07 -7.91
C ALA A 418 12.95 -16.07 -7.68
N GLU A 419 11.75 -16.57 -7.37
CA GLU A 419 10.59 -15.73 -7.03
C GLU A 419 10.77 -15.03 -5.68
N LEU A 420 11.28 -15.74 -4.67
CA LEU A 420 11.59 -15.15 -3.36
C LEU A 420 12.62 -14.02 -3.48
N ALA A 421 13.71 -14.25 -4.23
CA ALA A 421 14.70 -13.22 -4.56
C ALA A 421 14.08 -12.10 -5.42
N GLY A 422 13.17 -12.42 -6.34
CA GLY A 422 12.43 -11.47 -7.16
C GLY A 422 11.56 -10.52 -6.33
N LEU A 423 10.83 -11.05 -5.34
CA LEU A 423 10.01 -10.32 -4.36
C LEU A 423 10.87 -9.50 -3.39
N ARG A 424 12.02 -10.05 -2.97
CA ARG A 424 12.95 -9.40 -2.03
C ARG A 424 14.05 -8.56 -2.69
N SER A 425 14.04 -8.40 -4.02
CA SER A 425 15.07 -7.65 -4.76
C SER A 425 15.21 -6.20 -4.25
N GLY A 426 14.08 -5.50 -4.05
CA GLY A 426 14.04 -4.17 -3.41
C GLY A 426 14.26 -4.15 -1.88
N LEU A 427 14.37 -5.32 -1.24
CA LEU A 427 14.71 -5.46 0.18
C LEU A 427 16.20 -5.81 0.39
N SER A 428 16.83 -6.51 -0.55
CA SER A 428 18.24 -6.96 -0.43
C SER A 428 19.24 -5.79 -0.26
N SER A 429 18.99 -4.66 -0.91
CA SER A 429 19.74 -3.39 -0.75
C SER A 429 19.56 -2.75 0.64
N ARG A 430 18.53 -3.15 1.40
CA ARG A 430 18.38 -2.81 2.83
C ARG A 430 18.94 -3.90 3.74
N GLU A 431 18.80 -5.19 3.39
CA GLU A 431 19.24 -6.30 4.25
C GLU A 431 20.77 -6.35 4.44
N ALA A 432 21.55 -6.07 3.39
CA ALA A 432 23.01 -5.91 3.50
C ALA A 432 23.42 -4.78 4.48
N THR A 433 22.57 -3.76 4.60
CA THR A 433 22.77 -2.59 5.49
C THR A 433 22.32 -2.87 6.92
N VAL A 434 21.33 -3.77 7.12
CA VAL A 434 20.79 -4.17 8.43
C VAL A 434 21.68 -5.18 9.15
N ALA A 435 22.39 -6.05 8.42
CA ALA A 435 23.31 -7.04 9.01
C ALA A 435 24.40 -6.44 9.90
N ALA A 436 24.70 -5.14 9.77
CA ALA A 436 25.72 -4.44 10.55
C ALA A 436 25.27 -3.95 11.94
N ARG A 437 23.96 -3.78 12.21
CA ARG A 437 23.45 -3.23 13.49
C ARG A 437 22.08 -3.84 13.86
N GLY A 438 22.08 -4.71 14.86
CA GLY A 438 20.90 -5.53 15.20
C GLY A 438 19.92 -4.93 16.23
N SER A 439 18.74 -5.57 16.29
CA SER A 439 17.74 -5.53 17.37
C SER A 439 17.03 -4.19 17.68
N SER A 440 15.99 -3.87 16.90
CA SER A 440 14.58 -3.81 17.36
C SER A 440 13.71 -3.06 16.34
N ARG A 441 12.42 -3.41 16.23
CA ARG A 441 11.44 -2.69 15.40
C ARG A 441 10.22 -2.29 16.22
N LEU A 442 9.99 -0.99 16.31
CA LEU A 442 8.66 -0.41 16.44
C LEU A 442 8.18 0.06 15.05
N SER A 443 6.87 0.28 14.93
CA SER A 443 6.16 0.69 13.70
C SER A 443 6.96 1.60 12.76
N THR A 444 7.33 1.11 11.56
CA THR A 444 8.08 1.90 10.55
C THR A 444 7.17 2.84 9.77
N ARG A 445 6.61 3.80 10.50
CA ARG A 445 6.46 5.18 10.05
C ARG A 445 7.75 5.61 9.33
N SER A 446 7.62 6.11 8.10
CA SER A 446 8.73 6.75 7.37
C SER A 446 8.75 8.28 7.59
N SER A 447 7.74 8.78 8.30
CA SER A 447 7.63 10.13 8.86
C SER A 447 7.26 9.97 10.34
N PRO A 448 8.06 10.45 11.31
CA PRO A 448 9.14 11.43 11.16
C PRO A 448 10.39 10.87 10.48
N VAL A 449 11.13 11.74 9.80
CA VAL A 449 12.39 11.40 9.12
C VAL A 449 13.58 11.38 10.09
N LEU A 450 13.45 12.09 11.22
CA LEU A 450 14.41 12.06 12.32
C LEU A 450 13.84 11.16 13.44
N PRO A 451 14.50 10.05 13.82
CA PRO A 451 14.07 9.23 14.95
C PRO A 451 14.13 9.99 16.29
N GLY A 452 12.95 10.28 16.85
CA GLY A 452 12.76 10.92 18.17
C GLY A 452 12.03 12.26 18.09
N LEU A 453 11.93 12.94 19.23
CA LEU A 453 11.28 14.24 19.34
C LEU A 453 12.27 15.35 18.95
N TYR A 454 12.13 15.83 17.72
CA TYR A 454 12.93 16.90 17.14
C TYR A 454 12.01 17.85 16.40
N ALA A 455 12.17 19.13 16.68
CA ALA A 455 11.31 20.20 16.20
C ALA A 455 12.12 21.31 15.51
N ASP A 456 11.39 22.29 15.00
CA ASP A 456 11.94 23.52 14.41
C ASP A 456 13.10 23.25 13.41
N PRO A 457 12.91 22.38 12.39
CA PRO A 457 14.01 21.84 11.60
C PRO A 457 14.51 22.84 10.55
N ASN A 458 15.83 23.05 10.53
CA ASN A 458 16.55 23.69 9.44
C ASN A 458 17.25 22.65 8.56
N ILE A 459 16.72 22.41 7.36
CA ILE A 459 17.33 21.57 6.32
C ILE A 459 18.21 22.42 5.39
N VAL A 460 19.38 21.88 5.02
CA VAL A 460 20.37 22.53 4.14
C VAL A 460 21.13 21.47 3.33
N VAL A 461 21.83 21.87 2.27
CA VAL A 461 22.74 20.99 1.50
C VAL A 461 24.16 21.54 1.57
N PHE A 462 25.12 20.68 1.92
CA PHE A 462 26.54 21.00 1.87
C PHE A 462 27.30 19.91 1.13
N GLY A 463 27.97 20.26 0.02
CA GLY A 463 28.56 19.28 -0.88
C GLY A 463 27.48 18.43 -1.56
N LYS A 464 27.55 17.10 -1.38
CA LYS A 464 26.54 16.13 -1.86
C LYS A 464 25.61 15.59 -0.75
N GLU A 465 25.71 16.13 0.45
CA GLU A 465 25.01 15.64 1.64
C GLU A 465 23.97 16.67 2.11
N TYR A 466 22.79 16.19 2.49
CA TYR A 466 21.79 16.95 3.20
C TYR A 466 22.11 16.97 4.69
N TYR A 467 21.86 18.10 5.35
CA TYR A 467 21.99 18.24 6.78
C TYR A 467 20.68 18.78 7.37
N ILE A 468 20.31 18.31 8.57
CA ILE A 468 19.27 18.94 9.39
C ILE A 468 19.86 19.29 10.76
N TYR A 469 19.47 20.45 11.25
CA TYR A 469 19.66 20.86 12.63
C TYR A 469 18.27 21.20 13.19
N ALA A 470 17.99 20.77 14.41
CA ALA A 470 16.64 20.80 14.97
C ALA A 470 16.69 21.01 16.49
N THR A 471 15.68 21.69 17.05
CA THR A 471 15.40 21.72 18.49
C THR A 471 15.26 20.28 18.99
N THR A 472 15.96 19.91 20.06
CA THR A 472 15.69 18.64 20.75
C THR A 472 14.50 18.84 21.68
N ASP A 473 13.37 18.22 21.34
CA ASP A 473 12.05 18.45 21.94
C ASP A 473 11.71 17.37 22.99
N GLY A 474 10.49 17.35 23.53
CA GLY A 474 10.08 16.41 24.60
C GLY A 474 10.39 16.89 26.02
N PHE A 475 10.45 18.20 26.24
CA PHE A 475 10.76 18.81 27.53
C PHE A 475 9.70 19.85 27.94
N ALA A 476 9.23 19.79 29.19
CA ALA A 476 8.27 20.74 29.73
C ALA A 476 8.73 22.20 29.54
N GLY A 477 7.83 23.08 29.09
CA GLY A 477 8.14 24.48 28.77
C GLY A 477 9.18 24.64 27.67
N TRP A 478 9.26 23.68 26.74
CA TRP A 478 10.28 23.55 25.69
C TRP A 478 11.71 23.61 26.26
N GLY A 479 11.93 22.99 27.43
CA GLY A 479 13.16 23.09 28.23
C GLY A 479 14.45 22.51 27.61
N GLY A 480 14.38 21.88 26.44
CA GLY A 480 15.51 21.23 25.77
C GLY A 480 16.70 22.17 25.59
N ASN A 481 17.92 21.66 25.76
CA ASN A 481 19.14 22.47 25.89
C ASN A 481 20.34 21.99 25.05
N VAL A 482 20.11 21.11 24.06
CA VAL A 482 21.17 20.51 23.24
C VAL A 482 20.83 20.51 21.75
N PHE A 483 21.87 20.61 20.92
CA PHE A 483 21.78 20.46 19.46
C PHE A 483 22.65 19.31 18.97
N TYR A 484 22.11 18.56 18.00
CA TYR A 484 22.78 17.46 17.31
C TYR A 484 22.79 17.73 15.80
N THR A 485 23.84 17.30 15.09
CA THR A 485 23.86 17.34 13.63
C THR A 485 23.17 16.09 13.10
N TRP A 486 22.25 16.26 12.16
CA TRP A 486 21.71 15.19 11.33
C TRP A 486 22.26 15.31 9.91
N LYS A 487 22.55 14.17 9.29
CA LYS A 487 23.13 14.07 7.94
C LYS A 487 22.44 12.97 7.14
N SER A 488 22.23 13.19 5.84
CA SER A 488 21.68 12.19 4.93
C SER A 488 22.25 12.33 3.51
N PRO A 489 22.51 11.24 2.78
CA PRO A 489 22.86 11.28 1.36
C PRO A 489 21.63 11.37 0.43
N ASP A 490 20.40 11.19 0.94
CA ASP A 490 19.23 10.90 0.12
C ASP A 490 17.86 11.40 0.65
N LEU A 491 17.82 12.34 1.62
CA LEU A 491 16.63 12.83 2.32
C LEU A 491 15.86 11.83 3.21
N VAL A 492 16.22 10.56 3.22
CA VAL A 492 15.48 9.49 3.93
C VAL A 492 16.36 8.80 4.97
N SER A 493 17.61 8.54 4.62
CA SER A 493 18.60 7.82 5.42
C SER A 493 19.33 8.81 6.35
N TRP A 494 18.72 9.21 7.46
CA TRP A 494 19.28 10.19 8.39
C TRP A 494 20.14 9.56 9.50
N ALA A 495 21.38 10.04 9.65
CA ALA A 495 22.31 9.71 10.73
C ALA A 495 22.54 10.91 11.64
N ARG A 496 22.48 10.71 12.96
CA ARG A 496 22.74 11.74 13.97
C ARG A 496 24.19 11.70 14.46
N SER A 497 24.74 12.83 14.86
CA SER A 497 25.94 12.87 15.72
C SER A 497 25.69 12.09 17.03
N GLU A 498 26.72 11.37 17.49
CA GLU A 498 26.65 10.60 18.73
C GLU A 498 26.39 11.52 19.93
N LYS A 499 27.17 12.60 20.00
CA LYS A 499 27.16 13.62 21.05
C LYS A 499 26.53 14.91 20.54
N PRO A 500 25.92 15.73 21.42
CA PRO A 500 25.49 17.06 21.04
C PRO A 500 26.71 17.95 20.77
N PHE A 501 26.63 18.83 19.77
CA PHE A 501 27.73 19.74 19.43
C PHE A 501 27.61 21.08 20.16
N LEU A 502 26.40 21.46 20.59
CA LEU A 502 26.17 22.53 21.57
C LEU A 502 25.33 22.04 22.75
N THR A 503 25.64 22.56 23.94
CA THR A 503 24.91 22.37 25.20
C THR A 503 24.77 23.72 25.89
N LEU A 504 23.52 24.19 26.00
CA LEU A 504 23.12 25.44 26.62
C LEU A 504 22.87 25.20 28.12
N ASN A 505 23.95 25.07 28.89
CA ASN A 505 23.91 24.83 30.34
C ASN A 505 24.85 25.78 31.10
N GLY A 506 24.91 27.04 30.66
CA GLY A 506 25.84 28.05 31.16
C GLY A 506 27.30 27.57 31.07
N THR A 507 28.06 27.81 32.13
CA THR A 507 29.45 27.35 32.29
C THR A 507 29.61 25.83 32.42
N SER A 508 28.53 25.09 32.64
CA SER A 508 28.49 23.62 32.60
C SER A 508 28.16 23.06 31.20
N GLY A 509 28.02 23.93 30.20
CA GLY A 509 27.92 23.59 28.78
C GLY A 509 29.03 24.27 27.97
N ASN A 510 28.82 24.42 26.66
CA ASN A 510 29.72 25.15 25.76
C ASN A 510 29.08 26.41 25.14
N VAL A 511 27.93 26.84 25.66
CA VAL A 511 27.31 28.14 25.37
C VAL A 511 27.17 28.92 26.71
N PRO A 512 28.18 29.69 27.12
CA PRO A 512 28.32 30.15 28.50
C PRO A 512 27.24 31.14 28.96
N TRP A 513 26.61 31.87 28.04
CA TRP A 513 25.53 32.83 28.32
C TRP A 513 24.12 32.20 28.36
N ALA A 514 23.97 30.94 27.94
CA ALA A 514 22.67 30.30 27.71
C ALA A 514 22.40 29.16 28.70
N THR A 515 21.28 29.18 29.41
CA THR A 515 20.93 28.20 30.46
C THR A 515 19.74 27.32 30.09
N GLY A 516 19.52 27.08 28.80
CA GLY A 516 18.50 26.18 28.26
C GLY A 516 17.78 26.77 27.05
N ASN A 517 16.69 26.11 26.63
CA ASN A 517 15.84 26.50 25.52
C ASN A 517 16.60 26.67 24.19
N ALA A 518 17.26 25.60 23.77
CA ALA A 518 17.97 25.44 22.50
C ALA A 518 16.94 25.32 21.35
N TRP A 519 16.42 26.47 20.89
CA TRP A 519 15.32 26.51 19.92
C TRP A 519 15.73 27.03 18.54
N ALA A 520 15.01 26.56 17.53
CA ALA A 520 14.93 27.11 16.18
C ALA A 520 16.32 27.47 15.59
N PRO A 521 17.14 26.45 15.29
CA PRO A 521 18.45 26.67 14.72
C PRO A 521 18.38 27.02 13.23
N THR A 522 19.43 27.68 12.73
CA THR A 522 19.66 27.87 11.29
C THR A 522 21.16 27.86 10.99
N ILE A 523 21.59 27.41 9.81
CA ILE A 523 23.00 27.38 9.43
C ILE A 523 23.25 27.90 8.02
N ILE A 524 24.41 28.50 7.79
CA ILE A 524 24.90 28.86 6.45
C ILE A 524 26.42 28.73 6.33
N GLU A 525 26.90 28.54 5.10
CA GLU A 525 28.32 28.52 4.76
C GLU A 525 28.77 29.89 4.21
N ARG A 526 29.98 30.31 4.61
CA ARG A 526 30.71 31.43 4.01
C ARG A 526 32.22 31.22 4.15
N GLY A 527 32.93 31.11 3.02
CA GLY A 527 34.40 31.08 3.00
C GLY A 527 35.02 29.83 3.62
N GLY A 528 34.37 28.67 3.52
CA GLY A 528 34.80 27.42 4.14
C GLY A 528 34.47 27.31 5.63
N LYS A 529 33.66 28.23 6.17
CA LYS A 529 33.19 28.23 7.55
C LYS A 529 31.67 28.13 7.62
N TYR A 530 31.21 27.47 8.67
CA TYR A 530 29.81 27.17 8.94
C TYR A 530 29.35 27.95 10.15
N TYR A 531 28.31 28.74 9.96
CA TYR A 531 27.79 29.70 10.94
C TYR A 531 26.40 29.24 11.37
N PHE A 532 26.32 28.74 12.60
CA PHE A 532 25.14 28.13 13.21
C PHE A 532 24.51 29.10 14.21
N TYR A 533 23.31 29.60 13.91
CA TYR A 533 22.58 30.54 14.73
C TYR A 533 21.44 29.82 15.44
N PHE A 534 21.12 30.25 16.66
CA PHE A 534 20.14 29.55 17.49
C PHE A 534 19.60 30.48 18.60
N SER A 535 18.41 30.17 19.08
CA SER A 535 17.82 30.83 20.26
C SER A 535 18.29 30.15 21.54
N GLY A 536 18.43 30.93 22.63
CA GLY A 536 18.75 30.40 23.97
C GLY A 536 18.19 31.28 25.09
N GLN A 537 17.87 30.68 26.24
CA GLN A 537 17.51 31.43 27.45
C GLN A 537 18.75 32.08 28.06
N ASN A 538 18.78 33.41 28.03
CA ASN A 538 19.90 34.21 28.50
C ASN A 538 19.69 34.65 29.96
N ALA A 539 20.50 34.12 30.86
CA ALA A 539 20.37 34.38 32.30
C ALA A 539 20.61 35.86 32.66
N LYS A 540 21.51 36.57 31.95
CA LYS A 540 21.85 37.98 32.18
C LYS A 540 20.69 38.94 31.88
N TYR A 541 19.84 38.60 30.91
CA TYR A 541 18.72 39.44 30.46
C TYR A 541 17.33 38.85 30.75
N ASN A 542 17.29 37.68 31.41
CA ASN A 542 16.12 36.84 31.70
C ASN A 542 15.10 36.75 30.54
N ARG A 543 15.59 36.43 29.34
CA ARG A 543 14.79 36.35 28.10
C ARG A 543 15.47 35.43 27.08
N LYS A 544 14.77 35.13 25.99
CA LYS A 544 15.38 34.53 24.80
C LYS A 544 16.23 35.56 24.05
N THR A 545 17.42 35.14 23.64
CA THR A 545 18.35 35.89 22.79
C THR A 545 18.94 34.96 21.74
N ILE A 546 19.30 35.48 20.57
CA ILE A 546 19.90 34.70 19.48
C ILE A 546 21.42 34.78 19.58
N GLY A 547 22.09 33.63 19.57
CA GLY A 547 23.54 33.53 19.46
C GLY A 547 23.99 32.87 18.16
N VAL A 548 25.30 32.75 18.02
CA VAL A 548 25.96 32.13 16.86
C VAL A 548 27.15 31.29 17.32
N ALA A 549 27.39 30.19 16.61
CA ALA A 549 28.54 29.31 16.77
C ALA A 549 29.20 29.03 15.41
N VAL A 550 30.52 28.89 15.40
CA VAL A 550 31.32 28.79 14.18
C VAL A 550 32.07 27.45 14.14
N ALA A 551 32.09 26.81 12.97
CA ALA A 551 32.86 25.59 12.70
C ALA A 551 33.57 25.64 11.34
N ASN A 552 34.57 24.78 11.15
CA ASN A 552 35.24 24.56 9.85
C ASN A 552 34.66 23.33 9.09
N SER A 553 33.52 22.80 9.55
CA SER A 553 32.82 21.62 9.03
C SER A 553 31.34 21.70 9.44
N PRO A 554 30.38 21.19 8.63
CA PRO A 554 28.96 21.17 9.00
C PRO A 554 28.67 20.23 10.18
N GLU A 555 29.57 19.28 10.45
CA GLU A 555 29.50 18.33 11.58
C GLU A 555 30.23 18.86 12.83
N GLY A 556 30.75 20.08 12.78
CA GLY A 556 31.51 20.69 13.86
C GLY A 556 32.99 20.22 13.91
N PRO A 557 33.66 20.38 15.07
CA PRO A 557 33.14 20.97 16.31
C PRO A 557 32.77 22.45 16.14
N PHE A 558 31.69 22.87 16.78
CA PHE A 558 31.24 24.26 16.80
C PHE A 558 31.75 24.97 18.06
N THR A 559 32.22 26.21 17.91
CA THR A 559 32.55 27.11 19.01
C THR A 559 31.54 28.24 19.06
N ALA A 560 30.74 28.31 20.14
CA ALA A 560 29.79 29.39 20.36
C ALA A 560 30.50 30.70 20.74
N GLN A 561 29.92 31.83 20.35
CA GLN A 561 30.39 33.13 20.84
C GLN A 561 30.11 33.29 22.35
N PRO A 562 30.98 34.00 23.09
CA PRO A 562 30.88 34.12 24.55
C PRO A 562 29.69 34.96 25.02
N GLU A 563 29.13 35.79 24.15
CA GLU A 563 27.85 36.48 24.34
C GLU A 563 26.89 36.20 23.16
N ALA A 564 25.60 36.51 23.34
CA ALA A 564 24.59 36.41 22.28
C ALA A 564 24.66 37.62 21.32
N MET A 565 24.30 37.40 20.05
CA MET A 565 24.41 38.37 18.95
C MET A 565 23.19 39.31 18.87
N ILE A 566 21.99 38.83 19.21
CA ILE A 566 20.75 39.63 19.23
C ILE A 566 20.08 39.46 20.58
N LEU A 567 19.96 40.56 21.33
CA LEU A 567 19.64 40.60 22.76
C LEU A 567 18.18 41.00 23.06
N ASN A 568 17.41 41.37 22.02
CA ASN A 568 16.11 42.07 22.13
C ASN A 568 16.20 43.35 23.00
N ASN A 569 17.31 44.09 22.83
CA ASN A 569 17.56 45.40 23.42
C ASN A 569 17.83 46.50 22.38
N GLU A 570 17.91 46.13 21.11
CA GLU A 570 18.23 46.92 19.92
C GLU A 570 17.20 48.03 19.61
N SER A 571 17.45 48.86 18.58
CA SER A 571 16.56 49.97 18.20
C SER A 571 15.17 49.54 17.71
N LEU A 572 15.05 48.32 17.18
CA LEU A 572 13.79 47.64 16.86
C LEU A 572 13.77 46.30 17.59
N LYS A 573 12.59 45.88 18.06
CA LYS A 573 12.41 44.73 18.96
C LYS A 573 11.20 43.91 18.53
N THR A 574 11.21 42.64 18.93
CA THR A 574 10.14 41.66 18.70
C THR A 574 9.55 41.22 20.04
N GLY A 575 8.44 40.47 20.04
CA GLY A 575 7.88 39.88 21.27
C GLY A 575 8.89 38.96 21.96
N GLN A 576 9.57 38.12 21.18
CA GLN A 576 10.81 37.45 21.58
C GLN A 576 11.84 37.48 20.43
N ALA A 577 13.13 37.63 20.76
CA ALA A 577 14.21 37.39 19.81
C ALA A 577 14.50 35.89 19.76
N ILE A 578 13.72 35.21 18.91
CA ILE A 578 13.82 33.79 18.59
C ILE A 578 13.71 33.59 17.07
N ASP A 579 13.81 32.35 16.64
CA ASP A 579 13.60 31.88 15.28
C ASP A 579 14.49 32.61 14.25
N PRO A 580 15.83 32.56 14.43
CA PRO A 580 16.76 33.03 13.42
C PRO A 580 16.61 32.22 12.13
N ALA A 581 16.58 32.91 10.99
CA ALA A 581 16.80 32.32 9.68
C ALA A 581 17.85 33.13 8.92
N VAL A 582 18.85 32.45 8.37
CA VAL A 582 19.90 33.09 7.58
C VAL A 582 19.78 32.76 6.11
N PHE A 583 19.99 33.78 5.29
CA PHE A 583 19.80 33.70 3.84
C PHE A 583 20.87 34.53 3.13
N ARG A 584 21.48 33.95 2.09
CA ARG A 584 22.36 34.66 1.17
C ARG A 584 21.55 35.06 -0.05
N ASP A 585 21.45 36.36 -0.30
CA ASP A 585 20.82 36.88 -1.51
C ASP A 585 21.70 36.56 -2.72
N PRO A 586 21.23 35.76 -3.70
CA PRO A 586 22.00 35.41 -4.89
C PRO A 586 22.14 36.58 -5.88
N THR A 587 21.38 37.66 -5.72
CA THR A 587 21.41 38.83 -6.61
C THR A 587 22.44 39.88 -6.19
N THR A 588 22.56 40.18 -4.89
CA THR A 588 23.58 41.09 -4.35
C THR A 588 24.80 40.39 -3.74
N GLY A 589 24.72 39.07 -3.50
CA GLY A 589 25.74 38.28 -2.81
C GLY A 589 25.79 38.48 -1.29
N LYS A 590 25.00 39.40 -0.74
CA LYS A 590 24.93 39.73 0.69
C LYS A 590 24.33 38.60 1.52
N TYR A 591 24.62 38.64 2.83
CA TYR A 591 24.05 37.74 3.82
C TYR A 591 23.11 38.53 4.75
N TYR A 592 21.96 37.95 5.06
CA TYR A 592 20.92 38.53 5.90
C TYR A 592 20.51 37.54 6.99
N ILE A 593 20.08 38.07 8.14
CA ILE A 593 19.42 37.31 9.19
C ILE A 593 18.03 37.89 9.45
N PHE A 594 17.05 37.00 9.56
CA PHE A 594 15.64 37.24 9.86
C PHE A 594 15.34 36.67 11.25
N TRP A 595 14.47 37.30 12.02
CA TRP A 595 14.04 36.78 13.32
C TRP A 595 12.71 37.38 13.79
N GLY A 596 12.10 36.74 14.79
CA GLY A 596 11.03 37.34 15.58
C GLY A 596 9.93 36.38 15.99
N ASN A 597 9.26 36.75 17.08
CA ASN A 597 7.99 36.21 17.52
C ASN A 597 7.03 37.38 17.81
N GLY A 598 5.79 37.29 17.33
CA GLY A 598 4.83 38.39 17.33
C GLY A 598 5.17 39.51 16.35
N THR A 599 4.29 40.51 16.24
CA THR A 599 4.52 41.66 15.35
C THR A 599 5.43 42.70 16.03
N PRO A 600 6.46 43.25 15.36
CA PRO A 600 6.88 42.97 13.98
C PRO A 600 7.84 41.77 13.87
N ALA A 601 7.87 41.12 12.71
CA ALA A 601 9.02 40.36 12.24
C ALA A 601 10.15 41.31 11.82
N LEU A 602 11.43 40.94 12.04
CA LEU A 602 12.59 41.77 11.72
C LEU A 602 13.59 41.05 10.80
N TYR A 603 14.42 41.84 10.10
CA TYR A 603 15.65 41.38 9.45
C TYR A 603 16.77 42.43 9.54
N ALA A 604 18.01 42.00 9.27
CA ALA A 604 19.20 42.85 9.16
C ALA A 604 20.22 42.25 8.18
N GLU A 605 21.11 43.09 7.64
CA GLU A 605 22.30 42.63 6.91
C GLU A 605 23.35 42.14 7.93
N LEU A 606 23.92 40.95 7.71
CA LEU A 606 25.03 40.46 8.53
C LEU A 606 26.33 41.18 8.16
N ALA A 607 27.22 41.38 9.14
CA ALA A 607 28.57 41.87 8.87
C ALA A 607 29.45 40.80 8.22
N ASP A 608 30.64 41.18 7.74
CA ASP A 608 31.54 40.28 7.04
C ASP A 608 32.13 39.16 7.91
N ASP A 609 32.08 39.33 9.23
CA ASP A 609 32.46 38.33 10.23
C ASP A 609 31.43 37.19 10.39
N MET A 610 30.19 37.41 9.93
CA MET A 610 29.01 36.54 10.16
C MET A 610 28.72 36.24 11.65
N VAL A 611 29.18 37.11 12.55
CA VAL A 611 28.92 37.02 14.01
C VAL A 611 28.48 38.36 14.63
N SER A 612 28.35 39.42 13.82
CA SER A 612 27.72 40.68 14.22
C SER A 612 26.71 41.18 13.16
N LEU A 613 25.77 42.02 13.58
CA LEU A 613 24.85 42.72 12.67
C LEU A 613 25.52 43.96 12.08
N LYS A 614 25.29 44.23 10.80
CA LYS A 614 25.75 45.46 10.16
C LYS A 614 24.95 46.65 10.72
N ASN A 615 25.65 47.61 11.31
CA ASN A 615 25.04 48.73 12.03
C ASN A 615 24.03 49.50 11.16
N GLY A 616 22.90 49.90 11.75
CA GLY A 616 21.84 50.67 11.08
C GLY A 616 21.00 49.88 10.05
N THR A 617 21.17 48.57 9.91
CA THR A 617 20.44 47.75 8.90
C THR A 617 19.20 47.02 9.41
N ILE A 618 18.89 47.06 10.71
CA ILE A 618 17.67 46.41 11.25
C ILE A 618 16.41 47.06 10.68
N ARG A 619 15.48 46.26 10.14
CA ARG A 619 14.23 46.69 9.52
C ARG A 619 13.08 45.78 9.91
N SER A 620 11.87 46.34 9.95
CA SER A 620 10.62 45.58 10.13
C SER A 620 10.10 45.03 8.81
N ILE A 621 9.54 43.83 8.84
CA ILE A 621 8.90 43.18 7.68
C ILE A 621 7.40 43.50 7.71
N SER A 622 6.90 44.09 6.63
CA SER A 622 5.47 44.39 6.42
C SER A 622 4.89 43.52 5.31
N GLY A 623 3.62 43.13 5.43
CA GLY A 623 2.89 42.34 4.41
C GLY A 623 2.78 40.84 4.71
N LEU A 624 3.12 40.42 5.93
CA LEU A 624 2.84 39.08 6.45
C LEU A 624 1.50 39.11 7.21
N THR A 625 0.54 38.29 6.80
CA THR A 625 -0.76 38.14 7.47
C THR A 625 -0.64 37.14 8.62
N ASP A 626 -1.15 37.48 9.80
CA ASP A 626 -1.18 36.64 11.01
C ASP A 626 0.18 36.06 11.44
N PHE A 627 1.27 36.82 11.22
CA PHE A 627 2.63 36.40 11.56
C PHE A 627 2.78 36.01 13.03
N ARG A 628 3.19 34.76 13.27
CA ARG A 628 3.66 34.29 14.57
C ARG A 628 5.18 34.39 14.69
N GLU A 629 5.90 33.51 13.99
CA GLU A 629 7.33 33.19 14.20
C GLU A 629 7.87 32.35 13.01
N GLY A 630 8.99 31.64 13.15
CA GLY A 630 9.43 30.61 12.21
C GLY A 630 9.67 31.07 10.77
N ILE A 631 10.32 32.24 10.58
CA ILE A 631 10.62 32.79 9.25
C ILE A 631 11.58 31.85 8.50
N PHE A 632 11.39 31.68 7.20
CA PHE A 632 12.40 31.11 6.31
C PHE A 632 12.35 31.76 4.92
N VAL A 633 13.49 31.89 4.24
CA VAL A 633 13.59 32.61 2.96
C VAL A 633 14.32 31.78 1.89
N ASN A 634 13.72 31.71 0.71
CA ASN A 634 14.29 31.10 -0.49
C ASN A 634 14.25 32.08 -1.67
N TYR A 635 15.04 31.81 -2.71
CA TYR A 635 14.99 32.53 -3.97
C TYR A 635 14.84 31.54 -5.13
N ARG A 636 13.92 31.81 -6.05
CA ARG A 636 13.70 31.00 -7.26
C ARG A 636 13.32 31.90 -8.43
N LYS A 637 14.11 31.81 -9.52
CA LYS A 637 13.80 32.39 -10.85
C LYS A 637 13.34 33.87 -10.82
N GLY A 638 14.01 34.71 -10.02
CA GLY A 638 13.72 36.14 -9.92
C GLY A 638 12.82 36.56 -8.75
N LEU A 639 12.29 35.60 -7.97
CA LEU A 639 11.37 35.88 -6.87
C LEU A 639 11.94 35.38 -5.53
N PHE A 640 11.79 36.18 -4.48
CA PHE A 640 12.02 35.78 -3.09
C PHE A 640 10.73 35.21 -2.52
N HIS A 641 10.84 34.07 -1.83
CA HIS A 641 9.77 33.35 -1.16
C HIS A 641 10.06 33.39 0.34
N LEU A 642 9.14 33.95 1.13
CA LEU A 642 9.23 33.98 2.59
C LEU A 642 8.10 33.15 3.17
N THR A 643 8.43 32.09 3.90
CA THR A 643 7.49 31.27 4.66
C THR A 643 7.62 31.59 6.14
N TYR A 644 6.53 31.46 6.89
CA TYR A 644 6.48 31.78 8.31
C TYR A 644 5.35 31.03 9.02
N SER A 645 5.43 30.85 10.33
CA SER A 645 4.38 30.21 11.12
C SER A 645 3.20 31.15 11.40
N ILE A 646 2.00 30.58 11.46
CA ILE A 646 0.74 31.20 11.90
C ILE A 646 0.13 30.33 13.02
N ASP A 647 -0.55 30.98 13.97
CA ASP A 647 -0.96 30.46 15.30
C ASP A 647 0.22 30.12 16.22
N ASP A 648 -0.04 29.65 17.44
CA ASP A 648 0.96 29.26 18.44
C ASP A 648 1.46 27.82 18.24
N THR A 649 2.75 27.50 18.49
CA THR A 649 3.30 26.14 18.35
C THR A 649 2.63 25.08 19.24
N GLY A 650 1.90 25.48 20.29
CA GLY A 650 1.05 24.61 21.11
C GLY A 650 -0.36 24.39 20.57
N SER A 651 -0.74 25.01 19.44
CA SER A 651 -2.03 24.84 18.80
C SER A 651 -1.98 23.76 17.71
N GLU A 652 -2.98 22.88 17.66
CA GLU A 652 -3.17 21.97 16.52
C GLU A 652 -3.23 22.69 15.16
N ASN A 653 -3.63 23.97 15.17
CA ASN A 653 -3.82 24.79 13.97
C ASN A 653 -2.53 25.45 13.48
N TYR A 654 -1.41 25.27 14.18
CA TYR A 654 -0.08 25.77 13.77
C TYR A 654 0.21 25.36 12.32
N ARG A 655 0.54 26.34 11.48
CA ARG A 655 0.54 26.21 10.02
C ARG A 655 1.52 27.18 9.36
N VAL A 656 1.92 26.91 8.12
CA VAL A 656 2.87 27.75 7.37
C VAL A 656 2.14 28.73 6.45
N GLY A 657 2.21 30.01 6.78
CA GLY A 657 1.90 31.13 5.89
C GLY A 657 3.04 31.42 4.91
N TYR A 658 2.72 32.09 3.80
CA TYR A 658 3.64 32.31 2.70
C TYR A 658 3.44 33.69 2.06
N ALA A 659 4.54 34.37 1.76
CA ALA A 659 4.59 35.66 1.08
C ALA A 659 5.71 35.69 0.02
N THR A 660 5.63 36.65 -0.92
CA THR A 660 6.62 36.83 -2.00
C THR A 660 7.05 38.27 -2.15
N SER A 661 8.29 38.51 -2.57
CA SER A 661 8.77 39.82 -3.00
C SER A 661 9.79 39.71 -4.14
N THR A 662 10.04 40.80 -4.85
CA THR A 662 11.14 40.95 -5.83
C THR A 662 12.40 41.56 -5.22
N SER A 663 12.37 41.96 -3.93
CA SER A 663 13.54 42.35 -3.15
C SER A 663 13.48 41.70 -1.76
N VAL A 664 14.65 41.44 -1.17
CA VAL A 664 14.80 41.05 0.24
C VAL A 664 14.20 42.11 1.19
N ASP A 665 14.25 43.39 0.78
CA ASP A 665 13.73 44.51 1.57
C ASP A 665 12.18 44.61 1.55
N GLY A 666 11.51 43.81 0.70
CA GLY A 666 10.08 43.92 0.42
C GLY A 666 9.74 44.91 -0.72
N PRO A 667 8.47 45.34 -0.85
CA PRO A 667 7.33 44.94 -0.01
C PRO A 667 6.98 43.47 -0.21
N TRP A 668 6.56 42.80 0.87
CA TRP A 668 6.13 41.41 0.82
C TRP A 668 4.63 41.33 0.54
N THR A 669 4.23 40.43 -0.36
CA THR A 669 2.83 40.18 -0.71
C THR A 669 2.44 38.79 -0.20
N TYR A 670 1.52 38.72 0.76
CA TYR A 670 0.95 37.46 1.26
C TYR A 670 0.28 36.67 0.12
N ARG A 671 0.42 35.34 0.17
CA ARG A 671 -0.05 34.38 -0.83
C ARG A 671 -0.95 33.28 -0.28
N GLY A 672 -1.24 33.29 1.03
CA GLY A 672 -2.05 32.27 1.70
C GLY A 672 -1.24 31.32 2.59
N VAL A 673 -1.91 30.28 3.05
CA VAL A 673 -1.32 29.15 3.79
C VAL A 673 -0.88 28.09 2.78
N ILE A 674 0.37 27.60 2.92
CA ILE A 674 0.91 26.54 2.06
C ILE A 674 0.97 25.17 2.74
N LEU A 675 0.91 25.10 4.07
CA LEU A 675 0.96 23.83 4.80
C LEU A 675 0.13 23.94 6.08
N GLN A 676 -0.78 23.00 6.30
CA GLN A 676 -1.72 22.99 7.43
C GLN A 676 -2.10 21.56 7.83
N LYS A 677 -2.72 21.41 9.01
CA LYS A 677 -3.12 20.13 9.59
C LYS A 677 -4.00 19.28 8.67
N ASN A 678 -3.81 17.96 8.72
CA ASN A 678 -4.65 16.97 8.06
C ASN A 678 -5.16 15.95 9.10
N THR A 679 -6.31 16.26 9.71
CA THR A 679 -6.94 15.46 10.76
C THR A 679 -7.29 14.04 10.32
N THR A 680 -7.55 13.80 9.03
CA THR A 680 -7.84 12.45 8.50
C THR A 680 -6.65 11.48 8.59
N LEU A 681 -5.43 12.02 8.75
CA LEU A 681 -4.20 11.27 8.97
C LEU A 681 -3.65 11.43 10.40
N GLY A 682 -4.40 12.08 11.30
CA GLY A 682 -3.93 12.47 12.63
C GLY A 682 -2.83 13.54 12.63
N ILE A 683 -2.58 14.20 11.50
CA ILE A 683 -1.49 15.18 11.36
C ILE A 683 -1.97 16.54 11.87
N LEU A 684 -1.35 17.04 12.95
CA LEU A 684 -1.69 18.28 13.66
C LEU A 684 -0.46 19.20 13.78
N ALA A 685 -0.68 20.52 13.89
CA ALA A 685 0.34 21.53 14.15
C ALA A 685 1.53 21.56 13.16
N THR A 686 1.24 21.55 11.86
CA THR A 686 2.26 21.53 10.78
C THR A 686 2.86 22.92 10.51
N GLY A 687 3.55 23.49 11.50
CA GLY A 687 4.26 24.76 11.38
C GLY A 687 5.77 24.62 11.57
N HIS A 688 6.45 25.78 11.70
CA HIS A 688 7.91 25.99 11.71
C HIS A 688 8.68 25.12 10.69
N SER A 689 9.06 25.74 9.58
CA SER A 689 9.59 25.02 8.43
C SER A 689 10.78 25.70 7.77
N SER A 690 11.60 24.89 7.10
CA SER A 690 12.63 25.33 6.17
C SER A 690 12.52 24.57 4.86
N ILE A 691 12.98 25.17 3.77
CA ILE A 691 12.82 24.62 2.41
C ILE A 691 14.17 24.60 1.71
N ILE A 692 14.50 23.50 1.05
CA ILE A 692 15.64 23.41 0.13
C ILE A 692 15.20 23.20 -1.32
N ASN A 693 16.10 23.60 -2.22
CA ASN A 693 16.22 23.05 -3.57
C ASN A 693 17.30 21.96 -3.56
N VAL A 694 17.14 20.91 -4.37
CA VAL A 694 18.23 19.97 -4.64
C VAL A 694 19.19 20.62 -5.65
N PRO A 695 20.50 20.80 -5.34
CA PRO A 695 21.42 21.51 -6.21
C PRO A 695 21.46 20.94 -7.63
N GLY A 696 21.34 21.83 -8.62
CA GLY A 696 21.36 21.47 -10.04
C GLY A 696 20.01 21.01 -10.61
N THR A 697 18.94 20.94 -9.80
CA THR A 697 17.59 20.58 -10.27
C THR A 697 16.55 21.67 -9.91
N ASP A 698 15.28 21.46 -10.28
CA ASP A 698 14.14 22.27 -9.82
C ASP A 698 13.21 21.45 -8.91
N ASP A 699 13.79 20.48 -8.18
CA ASP A 699 13.14 19.75 -7.10
C ASP A 699 13.26 20.52 -5.78
N TRP A 700 12.18 20.58 -5.01
CA TRP A 700 12.11 21.34 -3.77
C TRP A 700 11.41 20.56 -2.67
N TYR A 701 11.88 20.74 -1.43
CA TYR A 701 11.49 19.95 -0.28
C TYR A 701 11.36 20.83 0.96
N ILE A 702 10.27 20.66 1.71
CA ILE A 702 10.01 21.37 2.96
C ILE A 702 10.23 20.42 4.13
N ALA A 703 11.20 20.72 4.99
CA ALA A 703 11.31 20.11 6.30
C ALA A 703 10.48 20.95 7.29
N TYR A 704 9.66 20.31 8.09
CA TYR A 704 8.78 20.97 9.06
C TYR A 704 8.51 20.04 10.24
N HIS A 705 8.00 20.57 11.35
CA HIS A 705 7.54 19.73 12.46
C HIS A 705 6.02 19.59 12.49
N ARG A 706 5.55 18.53 13.13
CA ARG A 706 4.15 18.37 13.53
C ARG A 706 4.10 17.84 14.96
N PHE A 707 2.93 17.77 15.60
CA PHE A 707 2.80 16.98 16.84
C PHE A 707 3.21 15.53 16.56
N HIS A 708 3.89 14.90 17.53
CA HIS A 708 4.17 13.47 17.51
C HIS A 708 2.87 12.67 17.41
N ILE A 709 2.91 11.50 16.78
CA ILE A 709 1.72 10.66 16.60
C ILE A 709 2.04 9.20 16.96
N PRO A 710 1.31 8.58 17.90
CA PRO A 710 0.19 9.16 18.65
C PRO A 710 0.64 10.16 19.73
N ASP A 711 -0.32 10.85 20.33
CA ASP A 711 -0.20 11.53 21.63
C ASP A 711 0.82 12.67 21.77
N GLY A 712 1.21 13.33 20.68
CA GLY A 712 2.04 14.54 20.70
C GLY A 712 1.28 15.84 20.98
N ASP A 713 2.02 16.84 21.47
CA ASP A 713 1.55 18.19 21.80
C ASP A 713 2.59 19.24 21.41
N GLY A 714 2.37 20.50 21.81
CA GLY A 714 3.28 21.62 21.54
C GLY A 714 4.74 21.42 21.98
N THR A 715 5.00 20.55 22.96
CA THR A 715 6.33 20.18 23.49
C THR A 715 6.79 18.78 23.09
N HIS A 716 5.98 18.03 22.34
CA HIS A 716 6.28 16.67 21.88
C HIS A 716 6.08 16.61 20.35
N ARG A 717 6.99 17.23 19.61
CA ARG A 717 6.91 17.41 18.15
C ARG A 717 7.90 16.53 17.39
N GLU A 718 7.55 16.17 16.15
CA GLU A 718 8.30 15.25 15.30
C GLU A 718 8.62 15.88 13.92
N THR A 719 9.87 15.77 13.46
CA THR A 719 10.35 16.36 12.19
C THR A 719 10.05 15.46 10.99
N THR A 720 9.46 16.03 9.95
CA THR A 720 9.11 15.37 8.70
C THR A 720 9.50 16.21 7.49
N ILE A 721 9.58 15.58 6.32
CA ILE A 721 9.81 16.26 5.02
C ILE A 721 8.65 15.92 4.09
N ASP A 722 8.16 16.90 3.33
CA ASP A 722 7.29 16.67 2.17
C ASP A 722 7.78 17.49 0.96
N ARG A 723 7.23 17.21 -0.23
CA ARG A 723 7.71 17.77 -1.50
C ARG A 723 6.96 19.04 -1.88
N VAL A 724 7.72 20.09 -2.21
CA VAL A 724 7.21 21.41 -2.62
C VAL A 724 7.06 21.47 -4.13
N TYR A 725 5.94 22.01 -4.59
CA TYR A 725 5.67 22.23 -6.01
C TYR A 725 5.33 23.69 -6.27
N PHE A 726 5.69 24.18 -7.45
CA PHE A 726 5.34 25.53 -7.89
C PHE A 726 4.25 25.51 -8.98
N ASP A 727 3.54 26.63 -9.13
CA ASP A 727 2.61 26.88 -10.24
C ASP A 727 3.30 27.55 -11.44
N ALA A 728 2.51 27.85 -12.48
CA ALA A 728 3.00 28.52 -13.69
C ALA A 728 3.36 30.01 -13.45
N SER A 729 2.80 30.63 -12.41
CA SER A 729 3.15 31.99 -11.94
C SER A 729 4.46 32.01 -11.15
N GLY A 730 5.00 30.83 -10.81
CA GLY A 730 6.20 30.66 -9.98
C GLY A 730 5.93 30.64 -8.48
N PHE A 731 4.67 30.58 -8.01
CA PHE A 731 4.33 30.54 -6.58
C PHE A 731 4.28 29.11 -6.02
N ILE A 732 4.57 28.95 -4.73
CA ILE A 732 4.42 27.68 -4.01
C ILE A 732 2.94 27.28 -3.99
N LYS A 733 2.65 26.03 -4.39
CA LYS A 733 1.35 25.38 -4.24
C LYS A 733 1.17 24.84 -2.81
N PRO A 734 -0.07 24.68 -2.32
CA PRO A 734 -0.33 23.96 -1.07
C PRO A 734 0.36 22.59 -1.05
N VAL A 735 1.19 22.39 -0.03
CA VAL A 735 1.88 21.15 0.31
C VAL A 735 0.90 20.21 0.99
N VAL A 736 0.88 18.95 0.57
CA VAL A 736 0.07 17.90 1.20
C VAL A 736 0.95 17.18 2.24
N PRO A 737 0.66 17.28 3.54
CA PRO A 737 1.44 16.60 4.58
C PRO A 737 1.20 15.08 4.56
N THR A 738 2.26 14.27 4.70
CA THR A 738 2.16 12.80 4.60
C THR A 738 2.66 12.06 5.84
N LEU A 739 2.22 10.80 5.99
CA LEU A 739 2.77 9.83 6.97
C LEU A 739 3.94 9.00 6.41
N THR A 740 4.23 9.13 5.12
CA THR A 740 5.29 8.43 4.40
C THR A 740 6.57 9.24 4.26
N SER A 741 6.48 10.58 4.37
CA SER A 741 7.52 11.49 3.89
C SER A 741 7.85 11.21 2.41
N VAL A 742 9.07 11.59 1.99
CA VAL A 742 9.52 11.62 0.60
C VAL A 742 10.32 10.39 0.19
N GLN A 743 10.42 10.17 -1.11
CA GLN A 743 11.25 9.13 -1.69
C GLN A 743 12.74 9.52 -1.67
N PRO A 744 13.68 8.56 -1.64
CA PRO A 744 15.11 8.84 -1.63
C PRO A 744 15.54 9.68 -2.85
N GLN A 745 16.15 10.84 -2.60
CA GLN A 745 16.60 11.79 -3.62
C GLN A 745 18.02 12.24 -3.29
N ARG A 746 19.00 11.80 -4.07
CA ARG A 746 20.40 12.22 -3.88
C ARG A 746 20.67 13.60 -4.48
N VAL A 747 21.72 14.26 -3.99
CA VAL A 747 22.34 15.39 -4.72
C VAL A 747 23.12 14.80 -5.91
N PRO A 748 22.96 15.32 -7.15
CA PRO A 748 23.70 14.86 -8.33
C PRO A 748 25.21 14.87 -8.17
#